data_AF-A0A4Q1FDT9-F1
#
_entry.id   AF-A0A4Q1FDT9-F1
#
_cell.length_a   1.000
_cell.length_b   1.000
_cell.length_c   1.000
_cell.angle_alpha   90.00
_cell.angle_beta   90.00
_cell.angle_gamma   90.00
#
_symmetry.space_group_name_H-M   'P 1'
#
loop_
_entity.id
_entity.type
_entity.pdbx_description
1 polymer ?
#
loop_
_entity_poly.entity_id
_entity_poly.type
_entity_poly.pdbx_seq_one_letter_code
_entity_poly.pdbx_strand_id
1 'polypeptide(L)'
;MTYFLTSFKTSVSNYKSSFGCVVLGIFLLFSIVSNAQKKRDLLSAFLQQNILETQDGSYNIPFDKKELHDKIKNLPQDVQEKILSEANEAMKYNWPSIPVTSYLDFKRNGDRMRMEQYWSDGLDVLKKLVLAEVLEGQGKFIDAIINGSWAVCEQSTWVLSAHLPSQKGGAGIPNINDPIIDLGAGEMASTLAWTYYFFKDDFEKVSPFLKARIPYEITHRIIEPYIARDDFWWMSFKNENFVNNWNPWCNYNVLLSTLLLGEEITPKARKEVIEKSMKSVDKFINYYKDDGACEEGPAYWSHAAAKMMEYLELLKTYSGGKISLSDFPIIKNMGKYILNAHIYDDYYINFADSSVRLQTSPGIVFRYGSYVNDTSLKQFGSFLAKKEDFYLNPIKGSLDIALHNIDIYPLLKDTPAVESIEMSFWYNGTEIAGGRTDKSASKGFFFAAKGGYNDESHNHNDVGTFILYHDGKPLFVDIGVETYSKKTFGPERYKIWTMQSDYHNLPMINGFAQVDGKKFKASEVHFLNSKSQLRFSLNLAGAYPEAASCKSWNRTYTLKRASKSELIIEDQFELKEYKGESIQHFIVAQLPILEKEGKIKLKDKAGRSVSFYYPEDLFSVKIEELILTDKRLLSSWKQDRLYRIIMTDKKKLSANKYKFQIVENLQN
;
A
#
# COMPACT_ATOMS: atom_id res chain seq x y z
N MET A 1 29.06 4.02 -5.22
CA MET A 1 29.56 5.20 -5.95
C MET A 1 29.85 6.25 -4.88
N THR A 2 31.12 6.62 -4.76
CA THR A 2 31.78 7.25 -3.60
C THR A 2 31.58 8.78 -3.58
N TYR A 3 31.97 9.43 -2.46
CA TYR A 3 31.94 10.88 -2.12
C TYR A 3 30.60 11.34 -1.48
N PHE A 4 30.52 11.95 -0.29
CA PHE A 4 31.37 12.95 0.37
C PHE A 4 31.43 12.79 1.91
N LEU A 5 32.60 13.09 2.47
CA LEU A 5 32.87 13.37 3.89
C LEU A 5 33.25 14.85 3.98
N THR A 6 32.57 15.65 4.81
CA THR A 6 33.16 16.88 5.38
C THR A 6 32.55 17.21 6.74
N SER A 7 33.47 17.46 7.67
CA SER A 7 33.32 17.77 9.08
C SER A 7 32.77 19.17 9.35
N PHE A 8 32.03 19.35 10.46
CA PHE A 8 32.01 20.61 11.19
C PHE A 8 32.10 20.37 12.71
N LYS A 9 33.09 21.00 13.33
CA LYS A 9 33.35 21.07 14.76
C LYS A 9 32.81 22.39 15.33
N THR A 10 32.01 22.26 16.39
CA THR A 10 31.96 23.06 17.63
C THR A 10 32.17 24.58 17.60
N SER A 11 31.21 25.33 18.19
CA SER A 11 31.52 26.20 19.33
C SER A 11 30.27 26.53 20.16
N VAL A 12 30.36 26.30 21.46
CA VAL A 12 29.43 26.72 22.51
C VAL A 12 29.92 28.05 23.09
N SER A 13 29.03 29.01 23.32
CA SER A 13 29.22 30.01 24.39
C SER A 13 27.88 30.57 24.87
N ASN A 14 27.62 30.38 26.17
CA ASN A 14 26.58 31.03 26.97
C ASN A 14 26.89 32.53 27.18
N TYR A 15 25.88 33.37 27.40
CA TYR A 15 25.73 34.20 28.61
C TYR A 15 24.34 34.87 28.69
N LYS A 16 23.89 35.05 29.94
CA LYS A 16 22.58 35.50 30.46
C LYS A 16 22.43 37.03 30.46
N SER A 17 21.21 37.56 30.37
CA SER A 17 20.57 38.35 31.46
C SER A 17 19.15 38.88 31.12
N SER A 18 18.19 38.44 31.94
CA SER A 18 16.98 39.09 32.51
C SER A 18 16.52 40.50 32.08
N PHE A 19 15.22 40.62 31.75
CA PHE A 19 14.15 41.55 32.21
C PHE A 19 12.87 41.09 31.46
N GLY A 20 11.71 40.76 32.01
CA GLY A 20 10.93 41.37 33.08
C GLY A 20 9.66 41.98 32.47
N CYS A 21 8.59 41.20 32.24
CA CYS A 21 7.21 41.71 32.11
C CYS A 21 6.17 40.58 32.10
N VAL A 22 5.23 40.67 33.03
CA VAL A 22 4.07 39.78 33.22
C VAL A 22 2.97 40.16 32.23
N VAL A 23 2.51 39.21 31.42
CA VAL A 23 1.23 39.29 30.70
C VAL A 23 0.52 37.95 30.83
N LEU A 24 -0.68 37.97 31.43
CA LEU A 24 -1.60 36.84 31.47
C LEU A 24 -1.96 36.39 30.04
N GLY A 25 -1.56 35.18 29.66
CA GLY A 25 -1.89 34.54 28.40
C GLY A 25 -2.60 33.21 28.64
N ILE A 26 -3.81 33.09 28.09
CA ILE A 26 -4.60 31.86 28.01
C ILE A 26 -3.74 30.76 27.35
N PHE A 27 -3.47 29.67 28.08
CA PHE A 27 -2.77 28.50 27.55
C PHE A 27 -3.67 27.76 26.55
N LEU A 28 -3.64 28.18 25.28
CA LEU A 28 -3.90 27.26 24.17
C LEU A 28 -2.67 26.36 24.05
N LEU A 29 -2.81 25.12 24.50
CA LEU A 29 -1.84 24.05 24.26
C LEU A 29 -1.73 23.79 22.75
N PHE A 30 -0.92 24.59 22.06
CA PHE A 30 -0.40 24.22 20.76
C PHE A 30 0.67 23.15 20.99
N SER A 31 0.28 21.89 20.86
CA SER A 31 1.21 20.79 20.66
C SER A 31 1.90 21.01 19.32
N ILE A 32 3.06 21.68 19.33
CA ILE A 32 4.00 21.62 18.23
C ILE A 32 4.56 20.20 18.27
N VAL A 33 3.88 19.27 17.60
CA VAL A 33 4.41 17.93 17.36
C VAL A 33 5.49 18.10 16.31
N SER A 34 6.75 18.12 16.76
CA SER A 34 7.87 17.95 15.85
C SER A 34 7.72 16.58 15.17
N ASN A 35 7.53 16.58 13.85
CA ASN A 35 7.46 15.39 12.98
C ASN A 35 8.81 14.66 12.88
N ALA A 36 9.36 14.23 14.02
CA ALA A 36 10.35 13.17 14.04
C ALA A 36 9.59 11.84 14.09
N GLN A 37 9.97 10.92 13.20
CA GLN A 37 9.49 9.54 13.18
C GLN A 37 9.64 8.95 14.60
N LYS A 38 8.51 8.55 15.21
CA LYS A 38 8.50 8.12 16.61
C LYS A 38 9.12 6.73 16.71
N LYS A 39 10.24 6.62 17.42
CA LYS A 39 10.83 5.31 17.78
C LYS A 39 9.97 4.68 18.88
N ARG A 40 9.00 3.87 18.47
CA ARG A 40 8.09 3.13 19.35
C ARG A 40 8.75 1.84 19.85
N ASP A 41 9.50 1.17 18.95
CA ASP A 41 10.30 -0.03 19.23
C ASP A 41 9.50 -1.08 20.03
N LEU A 42 8.25 -1.33 19.61
CA LEU A 42 7.24 -2.09 20.36
C LEU A 42 7.65 -3.55 20.56
N LEU A 43 8.22 -4.19 19.52
CA LEU A 43 8.68 -5.57 19.59
C LEU A 43 10.01 -5.66 20.37
N SER A 44 10.91 -4.71 20.16
CA SER A 44 12.19 -4.64 20.87
C SER A 44 12.02 -4.40 22.37
N ALA A 45 11.00 -3.64 22.77
CA ALA A 45 10.63 -3.47 24.18
C ALA A 45 10.27 -4.82 24.83
N PHE A 46 9.57 -5.70 24.11
CA PHE A 46 9.31 -7.07 24.59
C PHE A 46 10.61 -7.85 24.79
N LEU A 47 11.55 -7.79 23.84
CA LEU A 47 12.85 -8.48 23.92
C LEU A 47 13.71 -8.02 25.09
N GLN A 48 13.58 -6.75 25.52
CA GLN A 48 14.31 -6.22 26.67
C GLN A 48 13.75 -6.73 28.01
N GLN A 49 12.44 -6.97 28.07
CA GLN A 49 11.74 -7.35 29.29
C GLN A 49 11.60 -8.87 29.45
N ASN A 50 11.79 -9.62 28.38
CA ASN A 50 11.57 -11.06 28.35
C ASN A 50 12.76 -11.76 27.70
N ILE A 51 13.21 -12.84 28.33
CA ILE A 51 14.14 -13.76 27.68
C ILE A 51 13.30 -14.65 26.76
N LEU A 52 13.54 -14.57 25.45
CA LEU A 52 13.09 -15.61 24.55
C LEU A 52 13.84 -16.89 24.92
N GLU A 53 13.15 -17.78 25.63
CA GLU A 53 13.65 -19.12 25.90
C GLU A 53 13.87 -19.83 24.58
N THR A 54 15.02 -20.49 24.44
CA THR A 54 15.27 -21.44 23.37
C THR A 54 14.42 -22.66 23.67
N GLN A 55 13.17 -22.66 23.23
CA GLN A 55 12.31 -23.84 23.38
C GLN A 55 12.85 -24.96 22.49
N ASP A 56 13.19 -26.08 23.10
CA ASP A 56 13.37 -27.36 22.42
C ASP A 56 11.98 -27.99 22.21
N GLY A 57 11.62 -28.31 20.95
CA GLY A 57 10.34 -28.98 20.63
C GLY A 57 9.18 -28.08 20.17
N SER A 58 8.00 -28.69 20.02
CA SER A 58 6.86 -28.25 19.17
C SER A 58 6.51 -26.76 19.26
N TYR A 59 6.71 -26.05 18.15
CA TYR A 59 6.30 -24.66 17.96
C TYR A 59 4.86 -24.59 17.48
N ASN A 60 4.13 -23.57 17.91
CA ASN A 60 2.81 -23.31 17.37
C ASN A 60 2.96 -22.79 15.93
N ILE A 61 2.56 -23.63 14.99
CA ILE A 61 2.40 -23.28 13.58
C ILE A 61 0.92 -22.94 13.34
N PRO A 62 0.55 -22.08 12.37
CA PRO A 62 -0.84 -21.67 12.18
C PRO A 62 -1.87 -22.80 12.05
N PHE A 63 -1.50 -23.92 11.42
CA PHE A 63 -2.35 -25.08 11.22
C PHE A 63 -1.49 -26.30 10.88
N ASP A 64 -1.99 -27.50 11.17
CA ASP A 64 -1.37 -28.76 10.76
C ASP A 64 -1.99 -29.35 9.47
N LYS A 65 -1.33 -30.36 8.88
CA LYS A 65 -1.78 -31.01 7.63
C LYS A 65 -3.17 -31.62 7.74
N LYS A 66 -3.50 -32.23 8.89
CA LYS A 66 -4.78 -32.92 9.10
C LYS A 66 -5.91 -31.91 9.25
N GLU A 67 -5.68 -30.85 10.01
CA GLU A 67 -6.62 -29.74 10.16
C GLU A 67 -6.95 -29.12 8.79
N LEU A 68 -5.93 -28.85 7.97
CA LEU A 68 -6.15 -28.33 6.62
C LEU A 68 -6.86 -29.34 5.72
N HIS A 69 -6.51 -30.63 5.77
CA HIS A 69 -7.22 -31.66 5.03
C HIS A 69 -8.73 -31.63 5.31
N ASP A 70 -9.10 -31.60 6.60
CA ASP A 70 -10.50 -31.54 7.02
C ASP A 70 -11.18 -30.24 6.54
N LYS A 71 -10.48 -29.09 6.60
CA LYS A 71 -11.01 -27.81 6.11
C LYS A 71 -11.20 -27.80 4.59
N ILE A 72 -10.26 -28.33 3.81
CA ILE A 72 -10.39 -28.41 2.35
C ILE A 72 -11.54 -29.35 1.97
N LYS A 73 -11.70 -30.48 2.68
CA LYS A 73 -12.84 -31.40 2.47
C LYS A 73 -14.20 -30.80 2.79
N ASN A 74 -14.24 -29.75 3.61
CA ASN A 74 -15.45 -29.00 3.93
C ASN A 74 -15.72 -27.82 2.99
N LEU A 75 -14.83 -27.54 2.03
CA LEU A 75 -15.11 -26.55 0.97
C LEU A 75 -16.21 -27.07 0.03
N PRO A 76 -16.84 -26.18 -0.76
CA PRO A 76 -17.77 -26.60 -1.81
C PRO A 76 -17.15 -27.65 -2.76
N GLN A 77 -17.96 -28.60 -3.21
CA GLN A 77 -17.51 -29.73 -4.03
C GLN A 77 -16.85 -29.27 -5.34
N ASP A 78 -17.37 -28.23 -5.98
CA ASP A 78 -16.80 -27.61 -7.19
C ASP A 78 -15.40 -27.03 -6.95
N VAL A 79 -15.15 -26.45 -5.76
CA VAL A 79 -13.81 -25.99 -5.36
C VAL A 79 -12.85 -27.17 -5.17
N GLN A 80 -13.31 -28.25 -4.53
CA GLN A 80 -12.49 -29.47 -4.36
C GLN A 80 -12.15 -30.10 -5.72
N GLU A 81 -13.13 -30.27 -6.59
CA GLU A 81 -12.95 -30.81 -7.95
C GLU A 81 -12.00 -29.94 -8.78
N LYS A 82 -12.09 -28.62 -8.65
CA LYS A 82 -11.16 -27.69 -9.28
C LYS A 82 -9.72 -27.87 -8.80
N ILE A 83 -9.49 -27.99 -7.48
CA ILE A 83 -8.16 -28.26 -6.92
C ILE A 83 -7.56 -29.52 -7.55
N LEU A 84 -8.32 -30.61 -7.60
CA LEU A 84 -7.85 -31.87 -8.15
C LEU A 84 -7.63 -31.80 -9.66
N SER A 85 -8.55 -31.18 -10.40
CA SER A 85 -8.45 -31.01 -11.86
C SER A 85 -7.19 -30.21 -12.25
N GLU A 86 -6.98 -29.07 -11.60
CA GLU A 86 -5.80 -28.23 -11.85
C GLU A 86 -4.49 -28.95 -11.48
N ALA A 87 -4.48 -29.75 -10.40
CA ALA A 87 -3.32 -30.54 -10.03
C ALA A 87 -3.04 -31.69 -11.00
N ASN A 88 -4.07 -32.35 -11.53
CA ASN A 88 -3.91 -33.38 -12.56
C ASN A 88 -3.25 -32.83 -13.82
N GLU A 89 -3.60 -31.61 -14.22
CA GLU A 89 -2.90 -30.92 -15.31
C GLU A 89 -1.48 -30.50 -14.91
N ALA A 90 -1.29 -30.02 -13.67
CA ALA A 90 0.01 -29.62 -13.14
C ALA A 90 1.06 -30.76 -13.12
N MET A 91 0.63 -32.03 -12.98
CA MET A 91 1.53 -33.20 -13.08
C MET A 91 2.27 -33.30 -14.42
N LYS A 92 1.76 -32.67 -15.49
CA LYS A 92 2.38 -32.68 -16.82
C LYS A 92 3.51 -31.65 -16.96
N TYR A 93 3.69 -30.78 -15.98
CA TYR A 93 4.70 -29.73 -16.03
C TYR A 93 6.11 -30.34 -16.01
N ASN A 94 6.97 -29.89 -16.93
CA ASN A 94 8.29 -30.48 -17.18
C ASN A 94 9.43 -29.80 -16.40
N TRP A 95 9.12 -28.86 -15.50
CA TRP A 95 10.09 -28.17 -14.64
C TRP A 95 11.33 -27.63 -15.39
N PRO A 96 11.14 -26.74 -16.38
CA PRO A 96 12.23 -26.26 -17.20
C PRO A 96 13.20 -25.42 -16.36
N SER A 97 14.50 -25.60 -16.58
CA SER A 97 15.50 -24.69 -16.01
C SER A 97 15.30 -23.27 -16.54
N ILE A 98 15.49 -22.27 -15.68
CA ILE A 98 15.39 -20.86 -16.07
C ILE A 98 16.64 -20.51 -16.90
N PRO A 99 16.50 -20.12 -18.19
CA PRO A 99 17.67 -19.79 -19.01
C PRO A 99 18.39 -18.55 -18.46
N VAL A 100 19.72 -18.60 -18.29
CA VAL A 100 20.49 -17.44 -17.78
C VAL A 100 20.24 -16.15 -18.58
N THR A 101 19.91 -16.27 -19.87
CA THR A 101 19.58 -15.13 -20.72
C THR A 101 18.31 -14.39 -20.29
N SER A 102 17.34 -15.04 -19.63
CA SER A 102 16.13 -14.36 -19.18
C SER A 102 16.42 -13.40 -18.03
N TYR A 103 17.38 -13.72 -17.15
CA TYR A 103 17.88 -12.79 -16.14
C TYR A 103 18.59 -11.58 -16.77
N LEU A 104 19.32 -11.79 -17.87
CA LEU A 104 20.05 -10.73 -18.56
C LEU A 104 19.15 -9.71 -19.24
N ASP A 105 17.89 -10.04 -19.55
CA ASP A 105 16.98 -9.12 -20.24
C ASP A 105 16.78 -7.84 -19.44
N PHE A 106 16.56 -7.95 -18.12
CA PHE A 106 16.40 -6.77 -17.27
C PHE A 106 17.60 -5.82 -17.37
N LYS A 107 18.83 -6.35 -17.41
CA LYS A 107 20.04 -5.54 -17.59
C LYS A 107 20.14 -4.94 -19.00
N ARG A 108 19.71 -5.68 -20.03
CA ARG A 108 19.87 -5.30 -21.44
C ARG A 108 18.83 -4.28 -21.91
N ASN A 109 17.57 -4.47 -21.52
CA ASN A 109 16.43 -3.70 -22.04
C ASN A 109 15.36 -3.38 -20.98
N GLY A 110 15.56 -3.77 -19.72
CA GLY A 110 14.61 -3.53 -18.63
C GLY A 110 13.44 -4.51 -18.55
N ASP A 111 13.39 -5.54 -19.40
CA ASP A 111 12.35 -6.57 -19.34
C ASP A 111 12.59 -7.51 -18.15
N ARG A 112 11.65 -7.50 -17.20
CA ARG A 112 11.61 -8.42 -16.06
C ARG A 112 10.72 -9.64 -16.30
N MET A 113 9.77 -9.55 -17.22
CA MET A 113 8.64 -10.49 -17.33
C MET A 113 9.07 -11.89 -17.72
N ARG A 114 10.01 -12.03 -18.66
CA ARG A 114 10.40 -13.36 -19.17
C ARG A 114 10.94 -14.27 -18.07
N MET A 115 11.83 -13.76 -17.22
CA MET A 115 12.38 -14.55 -16.11
C MET A 115 11.31 -14.83 -15.05
N GLU A 116 10.56 -13.80 -14.67
CA GLU A 116 9.54 -13.91 -13.62
C GLU A 116 8.41 -14.86 -13.99
N GLN A 117 8.09 -15.03 -15.28
CA GLN A 117 7.12 -16.02 -15.74
C GLN A 117 7.55 -17.46 -15.41
N TYR A 118 8.81 -17.82 -15.69
CA TYR A 118 9.32 -19.15 -15.31
C TYR A 118 9.23 -19.38 -13.79
N TRP A 119 9.59 -18.35 -13.03
CA TRP A 119 9.54 -18.36 -11.58
C TRP A 119 8.10 -18.53 -11.06
N SER A 120 7.14 -17.78 -11.61
CA SER A 120 5.73 -17.82 -11.19
C SER A 120 5.03 -19.10 -11.62
N ASP A 121 5.33 -19.63 -12.81
CA ASP A 121 4.73 -20.87 -13.32
C ASP A 121 5.13 -22.06 -12.44
N GLY A 122 6.41 -22.16 -12.08
CA GLY A 122 6.89 -23.22 -11.18
C GLY A 122 6.23 -23.16 -9.80
N LEU A 123 6.08 -21.96 -9.22
CA LEU A 123 5.40 -21.78 -7.93
C LEU A 123 3.93 -22.14 -7.98
N ASP A 124 3.22 -21.72 -9.04
CA ASP A 124 1.79 -22.01 -9.19
C ASP A 124 1.54 -23.51 -9.39
N VAL A 125 2.38 -24.19 -10.17
CA VAL A 125 2.35 -25.65 -10.34
C VAL A 125 2.60 -26.34 -9.00
N LEU A 126 3.66 -25.97 -8.26
CA LEU A 126 3.96 -26.59 -6.97
C LEU A 126 2.81 -26.40 -5.97
N LYS A 127 2.25 -25.19 -5.88
CA LYS A 127 1.08 -24.88 -5.04
C LYS A 127 -0.10 -25.81 -5.36
N LYS A 128 -0.44 -25.99 -6.64
CA LYS A 128 -1.56 -26.84 -7.07
C LYS A 128 -1.36 -28.29 -6.62
N LEU A 129 -0.17 -28.84 -6.84
CA LEU A 129 0.18 -30.20 -6.43
C LEU A 129 0.11 -30.37 -4.90
N VAL A 130 0.67 -29.42 -4.15
CA VAL A 130 0.63 -29.43 -2.68
C VAL A 130 -0.80 -29.40 -2.15
N LEU A 131 -1.64 -28.47 -2.62
CA LEU A 131 -3.03 -28.36 -2.17
C LEU A 131 -3.83 -29.63 -2.47
N ALA A 132 -3.63 -30.23 -3.65
CA ALA A 132 -4.32 -31.47 -4.02
C ALA A 132 -3.87 -32.67 -3.20
N GLU A 133 -2.58 -32.78 -2.86
CA GLU A 133 -2.11 -33.87 -2.00
C GLU A 133 -2.53 -33.68 -0.55
N VAL A 134 -2.65 -32.44 -0.05
CA VAL A 134 -3.29 -32.19 1.26
C VAL A 134 -4.76 -32.62 1.24
N LEU A 135 -5.47 -32.40 0.12
CA LEU A 135 -6.87 -32.82 -0.04
C LEU A 135 -7.04 -34.35 -0.18
N GLU A 136 -6.32 -35.02 -1.08
CA GLU A 136 -6.47 -36.46 -1.31
C GLU A 136 -5.78 -37.29 -0.22
N GLY A 137 -4.53 -36.97 0.12
CA GLY A 137 -3.72 -37.68 1.10
C GLY A 137 -3.41 -39.14 0.71
N GLN A 138 -3.39 -39.46 -0.58
CA GLN A 138 -3.25 -40.82 -1.10
C GLN A 138 -1.91 -41.09 -1.79
N GLY A 139 -1.01 -40.11 -1.83
CA GLY A 139 0.33 -40.22 -2.41
C GLY A 139 0.39 -39.99 -3.92
N LYS A 140 -0.73 -39.70 -4.57
CA LYS A 140 -0.84 -39.58 -6.04
C LYS A 140 0.06 -38.49 -6.62
N PHE A 141 0.20 -37.36 -5.93
CA PHE A 141 0.95 -36.20 -6.43
C PHE A 141 2.37 -36.12 -5.85
N ILE A 142 2.77 -37.04 -4.97
CA ILE A 142 4.05 -36.96 -4.24
C ILE A 142 5.26 -36.94 -5.17
N ASP A 143 5.30 -37.77 -6.22
CA ASP A 143 6.42 -37.76 -7.18
C ASP A 143 6.54 -36.42 -7.91
N ALA A 144 5.42 -35.81 -8.29
CA ALA A 144 5.40 -34.50 -8.92
C ALA A 144 5.85 -33.38 -7.95
N ILE A 145 5.45 -33.48 -6.67
CA ILE A 145 5.90 -32.57 -5.61
C ILE A 145 7.41 -32.72 -5.37
N ILE A 146 7.95 -33.94 -5.35
CA ILE A 146 9.38 -34.22 -5.23
C ILE A 146 10.14 -33.59 -6.40
N ASN A 147 9.71 -33.84 -7.63
CA ASN A 147 10.34 -33.28 -8.84
C ASN A 147 10.34 -31.76 -8.83
N GLY A 148 9.21 -31.15 -8.46
CA GLY A 148 9.09 -29.69 -8.37
C GLY A 148 9.97 -29.07 -7.29
N SER A 149 9.93 -29.65 -6.09
CA SER A 149 10.77 -29.21 -4.97
C SER A 149 12.25 -29.30 -5.33
N TRP A 150 12.66 -30.40 -5.97
CA TRP A 150 14.04 -30.61 -6.41
C TRP A 150 14.46 -29.60 -7.49
N ALA A 151 13.64 -29.42 -8.54
CA ALA A 151 13.93 -28.49 -9.61
C ALA A 151 14.06 -27.03 -9.13
N VAL A 152 13.24 -26.62 -8.16
CA VAL A 152 13.36 -25.31 -7.50
C VAL A 152 14.66 -25.20 -6.69
N CYS A 153 15.02 -26.25 -5.96
CA CYS A 153 16.27 -26.29 -5.20
C CYS A 153 17.52 -26.21 -6.09
N GLU A 154 17.45 -26.73 -7.33
CA GLU A 154 18.53 -26.67 -8.32
C GLU A 154 18.72 -25.29 -8.99
N GLN A 155 17.79 -24.34 -8.80
CA GLN A 155 17.94 -23.00 -9.36
C GLN A 155 19.18 -22.31 -8.76
N SER A 156 19.93 -21.53 -9.55
CA SER A 156 21.10 -20.79 -9.03
C SER A 156 20.72 -19.64 -8.08
N THR A 157 19.48 -19.15 -8.14
CA THR A 157 18.92 -18.16 -7.22
C THR A 157 17.40 -18.25 -7.25
N TRP A 158 16.74 -17.79 -6.18
CA TRP A 158 15.29 -17.59 -6.13
C TRP A 158 14.87 -16.13 -6.32
N VAL A 159 15.84 -15.25 -6.56
CA VAL A 159 15.68 -13.80 -6.63
C VAL A 159 15.14 -13.37 -7.99
N LEU A 160 14.23 -12.40 -7.99
CA LEU A 160 13.68 -11.82 -9.21
C LEU A 160 14.73 -11.00 -9.98
N SER A 161 14.67 -11.00 -11.31
CA SER A 161 15.72 -10.42 -12.17
C SER A 161 15.83 -8.91 -11.98
N ALA A 162 14.70 -8.25 -11.72
CA ALA A 162 14.63 -6.84 -11.37
C ALA A 162 15.28 -6.49 -10.02
N HIS A 163 15.48 -7.47 -9.15
CA HIS A 163 16.01 -7.30 -7.79
C HIS A 163 17.49 -7.69 -7.64
N LEU A 164 18.04 -8.38 -8.65
CA LEU A 164 19.48 -8.68 -8.75
C LEU A 164 20.42 -7.48 -8.67
N PRO A 165 20.07 -6.22 -9.02
CA PRO A 165 20.93 -5.08 -8.72
C PRO A 165 21.39 -4.97 -7.26
N SER A 166 20.67 -5.59 -6.31
CA SER A 166 21.02 -5.59 -4.88
C SER A 166 22.20 -6.50 -4.52
N GLN A 167 22.61 -7.42 -5.39
CA GLN A 167 23.75 -8.31 -5.16
C GLN A 167 25.08 -7.60 -5.48
N LYS A 168 26.18 -8.13 -4.94
CA LYS A 168 27.55 -7.79 -5.36
C LYS A 168 27.75 -8.20 -6.82
N GLY A 169 28.11 -7.22 -7.65
CA GLY A 169 28.22 -7.37 -9.11
C GLY A 169 27.05 -6.76 -9.89
N GLY A 170 25.99 -6.33 -9.20
CA GLY A 170 24.84 -5.66 -9.79
C GLY A 170 23.96 -6.57 -10.65
N ALA A 171 23.14 -5.95 -11.50
CA ALA A 171 22.14 -6.64 -12.32
C ALA A 171 22.75 -7.64 -13.32
N GLY A 172 21.93 -8.60 -13.76
CA GLY A 172 22.25 -9.54 -14.84
C GLY A 172 22.31 -10.98 -14.35
N ILE A 173 23.50 -11.57 -14.31
CA ILE A 173 23.69 -12.98 -13.94
C ILE A 173 23.62 -13.12 -12.41
N PRO A 174 22.88 -14.11 -11.86
CA PRO A 174 22.88 -14.39 -10.44
C PRO A 174 24.27 -14.70 -9.89
N ASN A 175 24.63 -14.10 -8.76
CA ASN A 175 25.86 -14.40 -8.04
C ASN A 175 25.59 -15.40 -6.92
N ILE A 176 25.91 -16.68 -7.14
CA ILE A 176 25.68 -17.77 -6.18
C ILE A 176 26.46 -17.61 -4.87
N ASN A 177 27.53 -16.80 -4.87
CA ASN A 177 28.37 -16.56 -3.70
C ASN A 177 27.90 -15.34 -2.87
N ASP A 178 26.85 -14.65 -3.30
CA ASP A 178 26.25 -13.53 -2.58
C ASP A 178 24.72 -13.69 -2.53
N PRO A 179 24.21 -14.67 -1.76
CA PRO A 179 22.77 -14.86 -1.61
C PRO A 179 22.12 -13.59 -1.04
N ILE A 180 21.10 -13.10 -1.76
CA ILE A 180 20.27 -11.98 -1.34
C ILE A 180 18.84 -12.46 -1.11
N ILE A 181 18.16 -11.79 -0.19
CA ILE A 181 16.77 -12.07 0.14
C ILE A 181 15.94 -10.90 -0.39
N ASP A 182 15.11 -11.18 -1.38
CA ASP A 182 14.13 -10.26 -1.94
C ASP A 182 12.71 -10.82 -1.77
N LEU A 183 11.72 -10.14 -2.35
CA LEU A 183 10.33 -10.57 -2.32
C LEU A 183 10.14 -11.98 -2.89
N GLY A 184 10.81 -12.31 -3.99
CA GLY A 184 10.69 -13.61 -4.67
C GLY A 184 11.40 -14.74 -3.94
N ALA A 185 12.62 -14.51 -3.45
CA ALA A 185 13.35 -15.50 -2.66
C ALA A 185 12.61 -15.83 -1.36
N GLY A 186 12.00 -14.83 -0.71
CA GLY A 186 11.12 -15.04 0.43
C GLY A 186 9.91 -15.92 0.09
N GLU A 187 9.18 -15.61 -0.98
CA GLU A 187 7.99 -16.35 -1.40
C GLU A 187 8.30 -17.81 -1.82
N MET A 188 9.45 -18.00 -2.47
CA MET A 188 9.93 -19.34 -2.83
C MET A 188 10.26 -20.16 -1.58
N ALA A 189 10.96 -19.54 -0.61
CA ALA A 189 11.33 -20.20 0.63
C ALA A 189 10.11 -20.61 1.45
N SER A 190 9.09 -19.75 1.58
CA SER A 190 7.88 -20.09 2.33
C SER A 190 7.06 -21.19 1.64
N THR A 191 6.99 -21.18 0.31
CA THR A 191 6.33 -22.26 -0.45
C THR A 191 7.03 -23.61 -0.25
N LEU A 192 8.36 -23.65 -0.34
CA LEU A 192 9.13 -24.87 -0.06
C LEU A 192 9.02 -25.29 1.40
N ALA A 193 9.01 -24.35 2.35
CA ALA A 193 8.90 -24.65 3.77
C ALA A 193 7.54 -25.26 4.12
N TRP A 194 6.43 -24.75 3.54
CA TRP A 194 5.11 -25.38 3.65
C TRP A 194 5.10 -26.79 3.04
N THR A 195 5.71 -26.95 1.86
CA THR A 195 5.85 -28.24 1.19
C THR A 195 6.60 -29.25 2.07
N TYR A 196 7.74 -28.84 2.65
CA TYR A 196 8.50 -29.66 3.59
C TYR A 196 7.67 -30.00 4.82
N TYR A 197 7.04 -29.01 5.44
CA TYR A 197 6.25 -29.20 6.65
C TYR A 197 5.15 -30.26 6.47
N PHE A 198 4.47 -30.28 5.31
CA PHE A 198 3.41 -31.26 5.02
C PHE A 198 3.92 -32.63 4.56
N PHE A 199 5.09 -32.72 3.92
CA PHE A 199 5.51 -33.94 3.20
C PHE A 199 6.89 -34.48 3.60
N LYS A 200 7.54 -33.94 4.64
CA LYS A 200 8.86 -34.41 5.10
C LYS A 200 8.91 -35.92 5.37
N ASP A 201 7.85 -36.50 5.94
CA ASP A 201 7.78 -37.94 6.21
C ASP A 201 7.59 -38.75 4.93
N ASP A 202 6.84 -38.21 3.96
CA ASP A 202 6.67 -38.84 2.65
C ASP A 202 7.97 -38.80 1.84
N PHE A 203 8.74 -37.70 1.95
CA PHE A 203 10.08 -37.60 1.36
C PHE A 203 11.06 -38.57 2.03
N GLU A 204 11.01 -38.71 3.36
CA GLU A 204 11.87 -39.63 4.11
C GLU A 204 11.67 -41.09 3.71
N LYS A 205 10.40 -41.49 3.51
CA LYS A 205 10.07 -42.84 3.03
C LYS A 205 10.71 -43.15 1.67
N VAL A 206 10.83 -42.15 0.80
CA VAL A 206 11.46 -42.30 -0.52
C VAL A 206 12.99 -42.24 -0.38
N SER A 207 13.52 -41.21 0.29
CA SER A 207 14.96 -41.08 0.55
C SER A 207 15.27 -40.02 1.62
N PRO A 208 16.19 -40.29 2.56
CA PRO A 208 16.65 -39.26 3.50
C PRO A 208 17.30 -38.05 2.81
N PHE A 209 17.87 -38.23 1.60
CA PHE A 209 18.41 -37.11 0.81
C PHE A 209 17.33 -36.16 0.31
N LEU A 210 16.12 -36.67 0.03
CA LEU A 210 14.98 -35.83 -0.37
C LEU A 210 14.45 -35.02 0.81
N LYS A 211 14.32 -35.66 1.98
CA LYS A 211 13.96 -34.96 3.23
C LYS A 211 14.95 -33.82 3.52
N ALA A 212 16.25 -34.08 3.40
CA ALA A 212 17.29 -33.11 3.74
C ALA A 212 17.41 -31.92 2.77
N ARG A 213 16.90 -32.02 1.53
CA ARG A 213 17.22 -31.02 0.48
C ARG A 213 16.60 -29.65 0.73
N ILE A 214 15.30 -29.57 1.05
CA ILE A 214 14.63 -28.29 1.30
C ILE A 214 15.23 -27.56 2.51
N PRO A 215 15.40 -28.21 3.69
CA PRO A 215 16.06 -27.57 4.83
C PRO A 215 17.46 -27.07 4.50
N TYR A 216 18.24 -27.83 3.73
CA TYR A 216 19.58 -27.42 3.30
C TYR A 216 19.54 -26.11 2.49
N GLU A 217 18.74 -26.04 1.43
CA GLU A 217 18.71 -24.83 0.57
C GLU A 217 18.16 -23.61 1.30
N ILE A 218 17.08 -23.75 2.08
CA ILE A 218 16.52 -22.62 2.85
C ILE A 218 17.55 -22.14 3.89
N THR A 219 18.27 -23.06 4.54
CA THR A 219 19.30 -22.69 5.52
C THR A 219 20.40 -21.85 4.86
N HIS A 220 20.99 -22.32 3.76
CA HIS A 220 22.14 -21.68 3.12
C HIS A 220 21.78 -20.41 2.33
N ARG A 221 20.57 -20.32 1.77
CA ARG A 221 20.15 -19.18 0.94
C ARG A 221 19.40 -18.10 1.69
N ILE A 222 18.71 -18.46 2.77
CA ILE A 222 17.81 -17.56 3.50
C ILE A 222 18.27 -17.36 4.93
N ILE A 223 18.35 -18.42 5.74
CA ILE A 223 18.53 -18.30 7.19
C ILE A 223 19.95 -17.82 7.54
N GLU A 224 20.98 -18.48 7.02
CA GLU A 224 22.37 -18.11 7.31
C GLU A 224 22.71 -16.69 6.81
N PRO A 225 22.37 -16.29 5.56
CA PRO A 225 22.58 -14.91 5.12
C PRO A 225 21.79 -13.91 5.95
N TYR A 226 20.54 -14.23 6.31
CA TYR A 226 19.71 -13.36 7.14
C TYR A 226 20.34 -13.11 8.51
N ILE A 227 20.85 -14.15 9.18
CA ILE A 227 21.54 -14.03 10.47
C ILE A 227 22.84 -13.22 10.30
N ALA A 228 23.67 -13.58 9.33
CA ALA A 228 25.02 -13.05 9.17
C ALA A 228 25.08 -11.60 8.66
N ARG A 229 24.04 -11.10 7.99
CA ARG A 229 24.07 -9.82 7.26
C ARG A 229 23.08 -8.79 7.81
N ASP A 230 23.55 -7.55 7.99
CA ASP A 230 22.73 -6.37 8.33
C ASP A 230 22.69 -5.34 7.19
N ASP A 231 23.17 -5.70 6.01
CA ASP A 231 23.31 -4.81 4.85
C ASP A 231 22.16 -4.92 3.84
N PHE A 232 21.20 -5.82 4.06
CA PHE A 232 19.96 -5.81 3.29
C PHE A 232 19.22 -4.50 3.58
N TRP A 233 19.12 -3.63 2.57
CA TRP A 233 18.62 -2.26 2.74
C TRP A 233 17.22 -2.22 3.38
N TRP A 234 16.37 -3.22 3.08
CA TRP A 234 15.00 -3.31 3.57
C TRP A 234 14.93 -3.62 5.07
N MET A 235 16.00 -4.13 5.69
CA MET A 235 16.06 -4.28 7.15
C MET A 235 16.09 -2.94 7.88
N SER A 236 16.53 -1.87 7.19
CA SER A 236 16.65 -0.52 7.72
C SER A 236 17.55 -0.38 8.96
N PHE A 237 18.49 -1.31 9.16
CA PHE A 237 19.49 -1.19 10.23
C PHE A 237 20.56 -0.13 9.95
N LYS A 238 20.86 0.13 8.67
CA LYS A 238 21.89 1.10 8.25
C LYS A 238 21.34 2.43 7.76
N ASN A 239 20.07 2.49 7.37
CA ASN A 239 19.42 3.71 6.89
C ASN A 239 17.97 3.74 7.41
N GLU A 240 17.79 4.30 8.60
CA GLU A 240 16.46 4.42 9.24
C GLU A 240 15.51 5.38 8.51
N ASN A 241 16.03 6.20 7.57
CA ASN A 241 15.23 7.18 6.83
C ASN A 241 14.47 6.57 5.64
N PHE A 242 14.67 5.28 5.33
CA PHE A 242 13.99 4.61 4.23
C PHE A 242 13.54 3.21 4.64
N VAL A 243 12.21 3.04 4.72
CA VAL A 243 11.55 1.75 4.96
C VAL A 243 10.32 1.69 4.06
N ASN A 244 10.06 0.53 3.46
CA ASN A 244 8.87 0.29 2.66
C ASN A 244 8.34 -1.14 2.89
N ASN A 245 7.40 -1.56 2.05
CA ASN A 245 6.76 -2.87 2.08
C ASN A 245 7.71 -4.09 2.00
N TRP A 246 8.96 -3.94 1.52
CA TRP A 246 9.92 -5.05 1.52
C TRP A 246 10.27 -5.51 2.93
N ASN A 247 10.25 -4.60 3.91
CA ASN A 247 10.60 -4.92 5.29
C ASN A 247 9.66 -5.98 5.89
N PRO A 248 8.34 -5.75 6.04
CA PRO A 248 7.46 -6.77 6.59
C PRO A 248 7.38 -8.02 5.70
N TRP A 249 7.47 -7.87 4.37
CA TRP A 249 7.40 -9.02 3.44
C TRP A 249 8.56 -10.00 3.60
N CYS A 250 9.80 -9.51 3.59
CA CYS A 250 10.97 -10.36 3.70
C CYS A 250 11.07 -10.96 5.11
N ASN A 251 10.81 -10.16 6.15
CA ASN A 251 10.81 -10.65 7.52
C ASN A 251 9.75 -11.72 7.78
N TYR A 252 8.53 -11.56 7.23
CA TYR A 252 7.48 -12.58 7.29
C TYR A 252 7.94 -13.91 6.71
N ASN A 253 8.42 -13.90 5.47
CA ASN A 253 8.80 -15.12 4.78
C ASN A 253 10.02 -15.81 5.40
N VAL A 254 11.00 -15.05 5.88
CA VAL A 254 12.15 -15.59 6.63
C VAL A 254 11.68 -16.24 7.92
N LEU A 255 10.84 -15.55 8.70
CA LEU A 255 10.31 -16.06 9.96
C LEU A 255 9.50 -17.34 9.73
N LEU A 256 8.53 -17.30 8.82
CA LEU A 256 7.66 -18.43 8.49
C LEU A 256 8.48 -19.66 8.07
N SER A 257 9.42 -19.49 7.13
CA SER A 257 10.26 -20.58 6.65
C SER A 257 11.09 -21.18 7.78
N THR A 258 11.66 -20.33 8.64
CA THR A 258 12.46 -20.77 9.80
C THR A 258 11.63 -21.59 10.79
N LEU A 259 10.39 -21.19 11.05
CA LEU A 259 9.50 -21.89 11.97
C LEU A 259 9.01 -23.23 11.41
N LEU A 260 8.65 -23.28 10.13
CA LEU A 260 8.14 -24.49 9.46
C LEU A 260 9.17 -25.61 9.31
N LEU A 261 10.46 -25.27 9.21
CA LEU A 261 11.54 -26.25 9.22
C LEU A 261 11.72 -26.94 10.58
N GLY A 262 11.17 -26.35 11.66
CA GLY A 262 11.12 -26.98 12.97
C GLY A 262 12.50 -27.39 13.48
N GLU A 263 12.66 -28.69 13.77
CA GLU A 263 13.87 -29.28 14.35
C GLU A 263 15.09 -29.28 13.43
N GLU A 264 14.91 -29.06 12.12
CA GLU A 264 16.03 -28.88 11.18
C GLU A 264 16.82 -27.59 11.46
N ILE A 265 16.24 -26.66 12.22
CA ILE A 265 16.86 -25.40 12.61
C ILE A 265 17.25 -25.45 14.08
N THR A 266 18.51 -25.12 14.36
CA THR A 266 19.00 -25.05 15.74
C THR A 266 18.23 -24.02 16.56
N PRO A 267 17.97 -24.26 17.86
CA PRO A 267 17.28 -23.29 18.72
C PRO A 267 17.95 -21.91 18.73
N LYS A 268 19.28 -21.87 18.62
CA LYS A 268 20.06 -20.62 18.51
C LYS A 268 19.73 -19.85 17.23
N ALA A 269 19.83 -20.50 16.06
CA ALA A 269 19.54 -19.83 14.78
C ALA A 269 18.10 -19.33 14.72
N ARG A 270 17.13 -20.14 15.21
CA ARG A 270 15.73 -19.73 15.30
C ARG A 270 15.55 -18.48 16.16
N LYS A 271 16.16 -18.45 17.34
CA LYS A 271 16.12 -17.29 18.24
C LYS A 271 16.72 -16.04 17.57
N GLU A 272 17.87 -16.18 16.91
CA GLU A 272 18.51 -15.07 16.19
C GLU A 272 17.63 -14.51 15.07
N VAL A 273 16.96 -15.38 14.29
CA VAL A 273 15.98 -14.95 13.28
C VAL A 273 14.81 -14.19 13.90
N ILE A 274 14.21 -14.73 14.97
CA ILE A 274 13.07 -14.09 15.65
C ILE A 274 13.46 -12.70 16.18
N GLU A 275 14.54 -12.62 16.94
CA GLU A 275 14.99 -11.34 17.53
C GLU A 275 15.35 -10.30 16.47
N LYS A 276 16.04 -10.74 15.40
CA LYS A 276 16.44 -9.85 14.31
C LYS A 276 15.24 -9.37 13.49
N SER A 277 14.29 -10.26 13.20
CA SER A 277 13.06 -9.87 12.50
C SER A 277 12.21 -8.90 13.30
N MET A 278 12.11 -9.08 14.61
CA MET A 278 11.38 -8.17 15.50
C MET A 278 11.98 -6.76 15.48
N LYS A 279 13.32 -6.66 15.58
CA LYS A 279 14.05 -5.39 15.48
C LYS A 279 13.89 -4.73 14.10
N SER A 280 13.86 -5.52 13.02
CA SER A 280 13.67 -5.03 11.66
C SER A 280 12.25 -4.51 11.43
N VAL A 281 11.23 -5.23 11.88
CA VAL A 281 9.82 -4.85 11.71
C VAL A 281 9.45 -3.63 12.57
N ASP A 282 10.09 -3.44 13.72
CA ASP A 282 9.98 -2.19 14.47
C ASP A 282 10.36 -0.97 13.63
N LYS A 283 11.35 -1.08 12.71
CA LYS A 283 11.70 0.03 11.80
C LYS A 283 10.53 0.41 10.89
N PHE A 284 9.79 -0.58 10.38
CA PHE A 284 8.59 -0.35 9.59
C PHE A 284 7.46 0.26 10.42
N ILE A 285 7.18 -0.27 11.62
CA ILE A 285 6.16 0.28 12.52
C ILE A 285 6.50 1.73 12.90
N ASN A 286 7.78 2.02 13.17
CA ASN A 286 8.25 3.36 13.50
C ASN A 286 8.09 4.34 12.33
N TYR A 287 8.25 3.87 11.07
CA TYR A 287 8.13 4.69 9.85
C TYR A 287 6.75 5.28 9.64
N TYR A 288 5.70 4.57 10.04
CA TYR A 288 4.35 5.11 9.98
C TYR A 288 4.13 6.22 11.00
N LYS A 289 3.41 7.25 10.55
CA LYS A 289 2.84 8.30 11.42
C LYS A 289 1.78 7.70 12.34
N ASP A 290 1.52 8.34 13.48
CA ASP A 290 0.61 7.80 14.53
C ASP A 290 -0.82 7.52 14.04
N ASP A 291 -1.23 8.19 12.96
CA ASP A 291 -2.55 8.04 12.32
C ASP A 291 -2.68 6.75 11.49
N GLY A 292 -1.58 6.02 11.23
CA GLY A 292 -1.56 4.74 10.55
C GLY A 292 -1.88 4.76 9.06
N ALA A 293 -2.03 5.93 8.43
CA ALA A 293 -2.32 5.98 6.99
C ALA A 293 -1.14 5.45 6.16
N CYS A 294 -1.47 4.73 5.07
CA CYS A 294 -0.46 4.32 4.09
C CYS A 294 -0.18 5.50 3.15
N GLU A 295 1.00 6.11 3.27
CA GLU A 295 1.41 7.26 2.46
C GLU A 295 1.47 6.94 0.96
N GLU A 296 1.79 5.69 0.60
CA GLU A 296 1.84 5.19 -0.78
C GLU A 296 0.44 4.93 -1.38
N GLY A 297 -0.62 5.10 -0.58
CA GLY A 297 -2.00 4.88 -0.99
C GLY A 297 -2.51 3.45 -0.74
N PRO A 298 -3.82 3.20 -0.92
CA PRO A 298 -4.45 1.93 -0.58
C PRO A 298 -3.97 0.76 -1.46
N ALA A 299 -3.45 1.02 -2.66
CA ALA A 299 -2.88 -0.03 -3.51
C ALA A 299 -1.70 -0.79 -2.86
N TYR A 300 -0.95 -0.12 -1.97
CA TYR A 300 0.18 -0.72 -1.27
C TYR A 300 -0.18 -1.32 0.09
N TRP A 301 -1.39 -1.05 0.60
CA TRP A 301 -1.81 -1.46 1.95
C TRP A 301 -1.65 -2.96 2.20
N SER A 302 -2.03 -3.81 1.23
CA SER A 302 -1.91 -5.26 1.33
C SER A 302 -0.46 -5.74 1.44
N HIS A 303 0.48 -5.07 0.78
CA HIS A 303 1.90 -5.41 0.83
C HIS A 303 2.63 -4.77 2.02
N ALA A 304 2.06 -3.71 2.60
CA ALA A 304 2.65 -2.94 3.68
C ALA A 304 2.01 -3.32 5.04
N ALA A 305 1.01 -2.56 5.49
CA ALA A 305 0.37 -2.75 6.78
C ALA A 305 -0.20 -4.17 6.95
N ALA A 306 -0.83 -4.73 5.92
CA ALA A 306 -1.44 -6.05 6.03
C ALA A 306 -0.40 -7.17 6.13
N LYS A 307 0.70 -7.09 5.38
CA LYS A 307 1.82 -8.04 5.51
C LYS A 307 2.53 -7.92 6.86
N MET A 308 2.62 -6.70 7.41
CA MET A 308 3.10 -6.49 8.79
C MET A 308 2.16 -7.17 9.80
N MET A 309 0.84 -7.08 9.60
CA MET A 309 -0.11 -7.80 10.45
C MET A 309 0.07 -9.32 10.34
N GLU A 310 0.28 -9.89 9.15
CA GLU A 310 0.54 -11.34 9.00
C GLU A 310 1.80 -11.77 9.77
N TYR A 311 2.86 -10.94 9.76
CA TYR A 311 4.04 -11.14 10.60
C TYR A 311 3.72 -11.13 12.10
N LEU A 312 2.93 -10.16 12.56
CA LEU A 312 2.54 -10.07 13.96
C LEU A 312 1.62 -11.23 14.38
N GLU A 313 0.72 -11.66 13.50
CA GLU A 313 -0.13 -12.83 13.73
C GLU A 313 0.70 -14.10 13.86
N LEU A 314 1.69 -14.29 12.98
CA LEU A 314 2.62 -15.42 13.06
C LEU A 314 3.43 -15.41 14.38
N LEU A 315 3.94 -14.25 14.81
CA LEU A 315 4.60 -14.11 16.12
C LEU A 315 3.66 -14.42 17.28
N LYS A 316 2.40 -13.97 17.20
CA LYS A 316 1.38 -14.24 18.22
C LYS A 316 1.09 -15.73 18.31
N THR A 317 0.89 -16.40 17.18
CA THR A 317 0.70 -17.85 17.12
C THR A 317 1.91 -18.57 17.70
N TYR A 318 3.10 -18.31 17.19
CA TYR A 318 4.36 -18.90 17.66
C TYR A 318 4.52 -18.81 19.18
N SER A 319 4.27 -17.62 19.74
CA SER A 319 4.46 -17.34 21.16
C SER A 319 3.30 -17.80 22.06
N GLY A 320 2.27 -18.45 21.50
CA GLY A 320 1.07 -18.84 22.24
C GLY A 320 0.32 -17.63 22.82
N GLY A 321 0.35 -16.49 22.11
CA GLY A 321 -0.29 -15.24 22.49
C GLY A 321 0.55 -14.30 23.35
N LYS A 322 1.76 -14.69 23.78
CA LYS A 322 2.62 -13.86 24.66
C LYS A 322 3.17 -12.61 23.96
N ILE A 323 3.44 -12.70 22.66
CA ILE A 323 3.87 -11.56 21.84
C ILE A 323 2.68 -11.12 21.01
N SER A 324 2.02 -10.03 21.40
CA SER A 324 0.90 -9.47 20.65
C SER A 324 0.96 -7.95 20.68
N LEU A 325 0.80 -7.34 19.51
CA LEU A 325 0.61 -5.89 19.37
C LEU A 325 -0.82 -5.51 18.95
N SER A 326 -1.76 -6.46 19.03
CA SER A 326 -3.16 -6.29 18.60
C SER A 326 -3.84 -5.06 19.19
N ASP A 327 -3.49 -4.68 20.42
CA ASP A 327 -4.13 -3.59 21.15
C ASP A 327 -3.50 -2.22 20.97
N PHE A 328 -2.35 -2.14 20.30
CA PHE A 328 -1.66 -0.88 20.09
C PHE A 328 -2.42 -0.02 19.06
N PRO A 329 -2.70 1.27 19.37
CA PRO A 329 -3.46 2.14 18.49
C PRO A 329 -2.91 2.25 17.07
N ILE A 330 -1.58 2.30 16.91
CA ILE A 330 -0.94 2.36 15.59
C ILE A 330 -1.29 1.16 14.72
N ILE A 331 -1.35 -0.05 15.30
CA ILE A 331 -1.67 -1.28 14.57
C ILE A 331 -3.15 -1.30 14.17
N LYS A 332 -4.05 -0.84 15.05
CA LYS A 332 -5.47 -0.66 14.75
C LYS A 332 -5.70 0.37 13.63
N ASN A 333 -5.01 1.51 13.72
CA ASN A 333 -5.11 2.61 12.77
C ASN A 333 -4.65 2.21 11.36
N MET A 334 -3.52 1.50 11.28
CA MET A 334 -3.00 0.92 10.02
C MET A 334 -4.02 0.02 9.34
N GLY A 335 -4.76 -0.78 10.11
CA GLY A 335 -5.85 -1.62 9.57
C GLY A 335 -7.01 -0.78 9.07
N LYS A 336 -7.48 0.17 9.89
CA LYS A 336 -8.65 1.01 9.60
C LYS A 336 -8.51 1.83 8.31
N TYR A 337 -7.28 2.16 7.90
CA TYR A 337 -7.01 2.91 6.67
C TYR A 337 -7.73 2.38 5.43
N ILE A 338 -7.76 1.06 5.23
CA ILE A 338 -8.39 0.48 4.03
C ILE A 338 -9.91 0.73 3.98
N LEU A 339 -10.57 0.82 5.14
CA LEU A 339 -12.00 1.15 5.23
C LEU A 339 -12.26 2.61 4.90
N ASN A 340 -11.42 3.50 5.41
CA ASN A 340 -11.57 4.94 5.21
C ASN A 340 -11.19 5.36 3.78
N ALA A 341 -10.26 4.63 3.15
CA ALA A 341 -9.87 4.82 1.77
C ALA A 341 -10.88 4.25 0.77
N HIS A 342 -11.75 3.31 1.18
CA HIS A 342 -12.78 2.75 0.31
C HIS A 342 -13.87 3.77 0.01
N ILE A 343 -14.22 3.94 -1.28
CA ILE A 343 -15.21 4.90 -1.77
C ILE A 343 -16.55 4.21 -2.05
N TYR A 344 -16.60 3.25 -2.96
CA TYR A 344 -17.83 2.53 -3.27
C TYR A 344 -17.46 1.47 -4.27
N ASP A 345 -18.07 0.29 -4.17
CA ASP A 345 -17.76 -0.77 -5.12
C ASP A 345 -16.24 -1.01 -5.07
N ASP A 346 -15.52 -0.95 -6.20
CA ASP A 346 -14.07 -1.21 -6.31
C ASP A 346 -13.27 0.09 -6.31
N TYR A 347 -13.92 1.23 -6.08
CA TYR A 347 -13.29 2.54 -6.03
C TYR A 347 -12.67 2.82 -4.66
N TYR A 348 -11.45 3.35 -4.70
CA TYR A 348 -10.69 3.78 -3.53
C TYR A 348 -10.11 5.19 -3.76
N ILE A 349 -9.77 5.89 -2.68
CA ILE A 349 -8.96 7.10 -2.75
C ILE A 349 -7.66 6.75 -3.46
N ASN A 350 -7.33 7.47 -4.53
CA ASN A 350 -6.20 7.12 -5.39
C ASN A 350 -5.10 8.18 -5.42
N PHE A 351 -4.85 8.84 -4.28
CA PHE A 351 -3.64 9.65 -4.11
C PHE A 351 -2.38 8.76 -4.15
N ALA A 352 -1.24 9.38 -4.48
CA ALA A 352 0.04 8.68 -4.71
C ALA A 352 -0.09 7.65 -5.85
N ASP A 353 0.79 6.65 -5.91
CA ASP A 353 0.82 5.63 -6.99
C ASP A 353 -0.29 4.57 -6.87
N SER A 354 -1.49 4.97 -6.44
CA SER A 354 -2.67 4.11 -6.34
C SER A 354 -3.56 4.19 -7.59
N SER A 355 -4.08 3.04 -8.00
CA SER A 355 -5.11 2.97 -9.04
C SER A 355 -6.46 3.45 -8.49
N VAL A 356 -7.32 3.99 -9.37
CA VAL A 356 -8.68 4.41 -8.98
C VAL A 356 -9.59 3.24 -8.61
N ARG A 357 -9.27 2.04 -9.11
CA ARG A 357 -9.92 0.78 -8.76
C ARG A 357 -8.92 -0.22 -8.20
N LEU A 358 -9.30 -0.89 -7.12
CA LEU A 358 -8.47 -1.92 -6.47
C LEU A 358 -9.26 -3.21 -6.23
N GLN A 359 -8.52 -4.32 -6.24
CA GLN A 359 -8.95 -5.59 -5.67
C GLN A 359 -8.13 -5.81 -4.40
N THR A 360 -8.79 -5.95 -3.26
CA THR A 360 -8.11 -6.13 -1.98
C THR A 360 -8.41 -7.53 -1.48
N SER A 361 -7.37 -8.29 -1.11
CA SER A 361 -7.53 -9.67 -0.64
C SER A 361 -8.56 -9.75 0.52
N PRO A 362 -9.74 -10.38 0.30
CA PRO A 362 -10.80 -10.42 1.30
C PRO A 362 -10.34 -11.11 2.59
N GLY A 363 -9.57 -12.20 2.44
CA GLY A 363 -9.09 -12.98 3.56
C GLY A 363 -8.07 -12.26 4.42
N ILE A 364 -7.17 -11.49 3.81
CA ILE A 364 -6.18 -10.67 4.54
C ILE A 364 -6.88 -9.57 5.33
N VAL A 365 -7.87 -8.89 4.74
CA VAL A 365 -8.67 -7.86 5.44
C VAL A 365 -9.41 -8.46 6.64
N PHE A 366 -10.03 -9.63 6.44
CA PHE A 366 -10.72 -10.34 7.50
C PHE A 366 -9.79 -10.75 8.65
N ARG A 367 -8.63 -11.33 8.32
CA ARG A 367 -7.59 -11.69 9.30
C ARG A 367 -7.09 -10.48 10.07
N TYR A 368 -6.89 -9.34 9.40
CA TYR A 368 -6.54 -8.09 10.07
C TYR A 368 -7.59 -7.73 11.12
N GLY A 369 -8.88 -7.71 10.73
CA GLY A 369 -9.98 -7.44 11.64
C GLY A 369 -10.07 -8.42 12.81
N SER A 370 -9.77 -9.70 12.58
CA SER A 370 -9.68 -10.71 13.64
C SER A 370 -8.51 -10.45 14.59
N TYR A 371 -7.33 -10.13 14.06
CA TYR A 371 -6.12 -9.87 14.85
C TYR A 371 -6.27 -8.69 15.79
N VAL A 372 -6.87 -7.57 15.33
CA VAL A 372 -7.08 -6.36 16.14
C VAL A 372 -8.46 -6.27 16.81
N ASN A 373 -9.29 -7.32 16.65
CA ASN A 373 -10.67 -7.38 17.12
C ASN A 373 -11.57 -6.22 16.64
N ASP A 374 -11.49 -5.87 15.35
CA ASP A 374 -12.33 -4.85 14.69
C ASP A 374 -13.42 -5.50 13.85
N THR A 375 -14.68 -5.33 14.26
CA THR A 375 -15.85 -5.89 13.58
C THR A 375 -16.07 -5.28 12.20
N SER A 376 -15.81 -3.98 12.00
CA SER A 376 -15.99 -3.33 10.71
C SER A 376 -15.01 -3.88 9.67
N LEU A 377 -13.76 -4.15 10.04
CA LEU A 377 -12.79 -4.80 9.15
C LEU A 377 -13.22 -6.22 8.78
N LYS A 378 -13.70 -7.02 9.74
CA LYS A 378 -14.23 -8.37 9.45
C LYS A 378 -15.41 -8.32 8.48
N GLN A 379 -16.37 -7.43 8.73
CA GLN A 379 -17.55 -7.28 7.88
C GLN A 379 -17.19 -6.77 6.48
N PHE A 380 -16.20 -5.87 6.38
CA PHE A 380 -15.69 -5.40 5.10
C PHE A 380 -14.94 -6.50 4.34
N GLY A 381 -14.15 -7.33 5.02
CA GLY A 381 -13.57 -8.55 4.43
C GLY A 381 -14.64 -9.46 3.83
N SER A 382 -15.76 -9.68 4.54
CA SER A 382 -16.90 -10.45 4.03
C SER A 382 -17.60 -9.78 2.84
N PHE A 383 -17.72 -8.45 2.85
CA PHE A 383 -18.21 -7.69 1.70
C PHE A 383 -17.33 -7.89 0.45
N LEU A 384 -16.01 -7.76 0.60
CA LEU A 384 -15.06 -8.02 -0.48
C LEU A 384 -15.15 -9.47 -0.96
N ALA A 385 -15.31 -10.43 -0.05
CA ALA A 385 -15.40 -11.85 -0.39
C ALA A 385 -16.60 -12.16 -1.31
N LYS A 386 -17.78 -11.59 -0.99
CA LYS A 386 -18.98 -11.74 -1.83
C LYS A 386 -18.84 -11.07 -3.18
N LYS A 387 -18.09 -9.99 -3.24
CA LYS A 387 -17.95 -9.18 -4.44
C LYS A 387 -16.87 -9.71 -5.40
N GLU A 388 -15.76 -10.20 -4.88
CA GLU A 388 -14.59 -10.63 -5.66
C GLU A 388 -14.58 -12.15 -5.93
N ASP A 389 -15.76 -12.78 -5.91
CA ASP A 389 -15.95 -14.22 -6.17
C ASP A 389 -15.03 -15.13 -5.34
N PHE A 390 -14.69 -14.70 -4.12
CA PHE A 390 -13.77 -15.42 -3.23
C PHE A 390 -14.20 -16.87 -3.03
N TYR A 391 -15.50 -17.10 -2.84
CA TYR A 391 -16.05 -18.43 -2.55
C TYR A 391 -15.96 -19.40 -3.75
N LEU A 392 -15.80 -18.89 -4.98
CA LEU A 392 -15.56 -19.70 -6.17
C LEU A 392 -14.07 -20.05 -6.35
N ASN A 393 -13.18 -19.30 -5.71
CA ASN A 393 -11.73 -19.51 -5.81
C ASN A 393 -10.97 -19.09 -4.54
N PRO A 394 -11.21 -19.76 -3.38
CA PRO A 394 -10.59 -19.37 -2.12
C PRO A 394 -9.07 -19.59 -2.10
N ILE A 395 -8.55 -20.40 -3.03
CA ILE A 395 -7.13 -20.72 -3.20
C ILE A 395 -6.37 -19.72 -4.08
N LYS A 396 -6.97 -18.57 -4.41
CA LYS A 396 -6.29 -17.51 -5.19
C LYS A 396 -5.13 -16.91 -4.39
N GLY A 397 -4.00 -16.70 -5.06
CA GLY A 397 -2.78 -16.15 -4.46
C GLY A 397 -1.66 -17.19 -4.36
N SER A 398 -0.71 -16.94 -3.46
CA SER A 398 0.33 -17.90 -3.13
C SER A 398 -0.18 -19.06 -2.29
N LEU A 399 0.67 -20.07 -2.08
CA LEU A 399 0.33 -21.21 -1.23
C LEU A 399 -0.05 -20.74 0.18
N ASP A 400 0.76 -19.90 0.80
CA ASP A 400 0.50 -19.37 2.14
C ASP A 400 -0.85 -18.64 2.25
N ILE A 401 -1.14 -17.74 1.30
CA ILE A 401 -2.43 -17.03 1.24
C ILE A 401 -3.60 -18.02 1.07
N ALA A 402 -3.46 -19.02 0.19
CA ALA A 402 -4.48 -20.02 -0.04
C ALA A 402 -4.80 -20.81 1.23
N LEU A 403 -3.78 -21.24 1.98
CA LEU A 403 -3.95 -21.98 3.23
C LEU A 403 -4.69 -21.14 4.29
N HIS A 404 -4.29 -19.87 4.45
CA HIS A 404 -4.98 -18.95 5.35
C HIS A 404 -6.42 -18.64 4.91
N ASN A 405 -6.69 -18.56 3.60
CA ASN A 405 -8.05 -18.37 3.09
C ASN A 405 -8.94 -19.59 3.35
N ILE A 406 -8.40 -20.80 3.20
CA ILE A 406 -9.09 -22.05 3.55
C ILE A 406 -9.42 -22.07 5.04
N ASP A 407 -8.46 -21.69 5.88
CA ASP A 407 -8.60 -21.62 7.34
C ASP A 407 -9.79 -20.76 7.76
N ILE A 408 -9.87 -19.53 7.24
CA ILE A 408 -10.92 -18.57 7.61
C ILE A 408 -12.22 -18.73 6.84
N TYR A 409 -12.27 -19.59 5.82
CA TYR A 409 -13.41 -19.73 4.90
C TYR A 409 -14.78 -19.78 5.60
N PRO A 410 -15.01 -20.66 6.62
CA PRO A 410 -16.31 -20.72 7.30
C PRO A 410 -16.62 -19.43 8.06
N LEU A 411 -15.66 -18.88 8.81
CA LEU A 411 -15.84 -17.65 9.59
C LEU A 411 -16.14 -16.44 8.70
N LEU A 412 -15.46 -16.35 7.55
CA LEU A 412 -15.67 -15.30 6.57
C LEU A 412 -17.06 -15.41 5.94
N LYS A 413 -17.51 -16.62 5.60
CA LYS A 413 -18.84 -16.89 5.03
C LYS A 413 -19.98 -16.52 5.99
N ASP A 414 -19.81 -16.80 7.27
CA ASP A 414 -20.83 -16.56 8.30
C ASP A 414 -20.84 -15.10 8.80
N THR A 415 -19.80 -14.33 8.49
CA THR A 415 -19.73 -12.92 8.88
C THR A 415 -20.64 -12.06 7.98
N PRO A 416 -21.44 -11.13 8.53
CA PRO A 416 -22.22 -10.19 7.74
C PRO A 416 -21.34 -9.37 6.78
N ALA A 417 -21.70 -9.37 5.50
CA ALA A 417 -21.04 -8.56 4.48
C ALA A 417 -21.54 -7.11 4.56
N VAL A 418 -20.69 -6.20 5.02
CA VAL A 418 -21.02 -4.77 5.16
C VAL A 418 -19.93 -3.94 4.48
N GLU A 419 -20.34 -3.14 3.51
CA GLU A 419 -19.47 -2.15 2.85
C GLU A 419 -19.05 -1.04 3.85
N SER A 420 -17.95 -0.35 3.59
CA SER A 420 -17.52 0.77 4.45
C SER A 420 -18.54 1.91 4.42
N ILE A 421 -18.99 2.34 5.61
CA ILE A 421 -19.97 3.41 5.80
C ILE A 421 -19.43 4.56 6.66
N GLU A 422 -18.11 4.70 6.72
CA GLU A 422 -17.43 5.70 7.54
C GLU A 422 -17.77 7.12 7.03
N MET A 423 -18.39 7.92 7.91
CA MET A 423 -18.92 9.25 7.55
C MET A 423 -17.81 10.31 7.45
N SER A 424 -16.66 10.08 8.09
CA SER A 424 -15.51 10.99 8.06
C SER A 424 -14.23 10.32 8.56
N PHE A 425 -13.09 10.76 8.04
CA PHE A 425 -11.75 10.38 8.52
C PHE A 425 -10.80 11.58 8.50
N TRP A 426 -9.81 11.56 9.38
CA TRP A 426 -8.74 12.54 9.46
C TRP A 426 -7.43 11.87 9.87
N TYR A 427 -6.48 11.87 8.94
CA TYR A 427 -5.11 11.40 9.13
C TYR A 427 -4.22 12.63 9.26
N ASN A 428 -3.98 13.06 10.49
CA ASN A 428 -3.31 14.34 10.77
C ASN A 428 -1.83 14.34 10.41
N GLY A 429 -1.20 13.18 10.39
CA GLY A 429 0.19 13.02 10.05
C GLY A 429 0.39 13.05 8.53
N THR A 430 -0.41 12.29 7.78
CA THR A 430 -0.36 12.29 6.30
C THR A 430 -1.17 13.43 5.70
N GLU A 431 -1.90 14.17 6.53
CA GLU A 431 -2.79 15.26 6.16
C GLU A 431 -3.85 14.86 5.14
N ILE A 432 -4.36 13.62 5.23
CA ILE A 432 -5.44 13.10 4.39
C ILE A 432 -6.77 13.18 5.15
N ALA A 433 -7.75 13.84 4.56
CA ALA A 433 -9.06 14.06 5.17
C ALA A 433 -10.20 13.81 4.20
N GLY A 434 -11.35 13.37 4.71
CA GLY A 434 -12.50 13.13 3.86
C GLY A 434 -13.69 12.53 4.58
N GLY A 435 -14.72 12.21 3.81
CA GLY A 435 -15.97 11.68 4.34
C GLY A 435 -17.11 11.73 3.33
N ARG A 436 -18.31 11.45 3.82
CA ARG A 436 -19.53 11.31 3.01
C ARG A 436 -20.65 12.22 3.48
N THR A 437 -21.64 12.42 2.61
CA THR A 437 -22.92 13.05 2.98
C THR A 437 -24.00 12.05 3.38
N ASP A 438 -23.91 10.78 2.97
CA ASP A 438 -24.87 9.72 3.30
C ASP A 438 -24.15 8.48 3.89
N LYS A 439 -24.88 7.70 4.71
CA LYS A 439 -24.40 6.42 5.27
C LYS A 439 -24.42 5.30 4.23
N SER A 440 -25.23 5.43 3.19
CA SER A 440 -25.20 4.55 2.03
C SER A 440 -24.09 5.02 1.10
N ALA A 441 -23.06 4.19 0.90
CA ALA A 441 -21.91 4.54 0.06
C ALA A 441 -22.27 4.79 -1.42
N SER A 442 -23.45 4.33 -1.86
CA SER A 442 -24.01 4.55 -3.19
C SER A 442 -24.85 5.84 -3.33
N LYS A 443 -24.94 6.68 -2.29
CA LYS A 443 -25.74 7.91 -2.28
C LYS A 443 -24.93 9.14 -1.87
N GLY A 444 -25.25 10.27 -2.50
CA GLY A 444 -24.69 11.57 -2.16
C GLY A 444 -23.23 11.68 -2.57
N PHE A 445 -22.49 12.53 -1.86
CA PHE A 445 -21.08 12.80 -2.14
C PHE A 445 -20.15 12.02 -1.23
N PHE A 446 -19.08 11.49 -1.81
CA PHE A 446 -17.84 11.15 -1.11
C PHE A 446 -16.75 12.13 -1.51
N PHE A 447 -16.06 12.71 -0.52
CA PHE A 447 -15.00 13.69 -0.70
C PHE A 447 -13.74 13.21 0.02
N ALA A 448 -12.58 13.41 -0.61
CA ALA A 448 -11.29 13.31 0.05
C ALA A 448 -10.33 14.38 -0.49
N ALA A 449 -9.41 14.85 0.36
CA ALA A 449 -8.35 15.78 0.01
C ALA A 449 -7.07 15.44 0.77
N LYS A 450 -5.93 15.88 0.25
CA LYS A 450 -4.62 15.73 0.92
C LYS A 450 -3.89 17.05 1.07
N GLY A 451 -3.16 17.18 2.18
CA GLY A 451 -2.06 18.12 2.35
C GLY A 451 -0.73 17.41 2.06
N GLY A 452 0.17 17.44 3.03
CA GLY A 452 1.45 16.74 3.02
C GLY A 452 2.55 17.56 2.37
N TYR A 453 3.48 16.87 1.71
CA TYR A 453 4.62 17.46 1.04
C TYR A 453 5.03 16.67 -0.20
N ASN A 454 5.69 17.34 -1.16
CA ASN A 454 6.03 16.76 -2.44
C ASN A 454 7.30 15.89 -2.42
N ASP A 455 7.48 15.03 -1.43
CA ASP A 455 8.59 14.06 -1.31
C ASP A 455 8.19 12.87 -0.41
N GLU A 456 6.88 12.60 -0.32
CA GLU A 456 6.36 11.40 0.33
C GLU A 456 6.62 10.18 -0.57
N SER A 457 6.71 8.98 0.03
CA SER A 457 6.93 7.75 -0.75
C SER A 457 5.85 7.61 -1.83
N HIS A 458 6.27 7.39 -3.09
CA HIS A 458 5.36 7.26 -4.22
C HIS A 458 4.41 8.45 -4.47
N ASN A 459 4.76 9.67 -4.05
CA ASN A 459 3.92 10.85 -4.22
C ASN A 459 3.85 11.39 -5.66
N HIS A 460 2.86 12.26 -5.89
CA HIS A 460 2.79 13.20 -7.01
C HIS A 460 3.01 14.63 -6.46
N ASN A 461 3.10 15.64 -7.34
CA ASN A 461 3.13 17.05 -6.92
C ASN A 461 1.69 17.57 -6.73
N ASP A 462 1.01 17.07 -5.70
CA ASP A 462 -0.45 17.11 -5.55
C ASP A 462 -0.91 17.69 -4.19
N VAL A 463 -0.05 18.43 -3.47
CA VAL A 463 -0.38 19.02 -2.16
C VAL A 463 -1.58 19.97 -2.29
N GLY A 464 -2.70 19.62 -1.65
CA GLY A 464 -3.95 20.37 -1.68
C GLY A 464 -4.98 19.89 -2.70
N THR A 465 -4.70 18.82 -3.46
CA THR A 465 -5.66 18.22 -4.38
C THR A 465 -6.87 17.63 -3.63
N PHE A 466 -7.94 17.36 -4.36
CA PHE A 466 -9.12 16.66 -3.86
C PHE A 466 -9.69 15.70 -4.90
N ILE A 467 -10.55 14.80 -4.45
CA ILE A 467 -11.44 13.99 -5.27
C ILE A 467 -12.87 14.11 -4.74
N LEU A 468 -13.84 13.97 -5.64
CA LEU A 468 -15.26 13.97 -5.35
C LEU A 468 -15.96 12.89 -6.18
N TYR A 469 -16.81 12.12 -5.53
CA TYR A 469 -17.65 11.10 -6.15
C TYR A 469 -19.12 11.42 -5.87
N HIS A 470 -20.00 11.10 -6.81
CA HIS A 470 -21.46 11.24 -6.68
C HIS A 470 -22.11 9.88 -6.88
N ASP A 471 -22.90 9.44 -5.90
CA ASP A 471 -23.60 8.15 -5.89
C ASP A 471 -22.65 6.97 -6.22
N GLY A 472 -21.47 7.02 -5.61
CA GLY A 472 -20.41 6.02 -5.78
C GLY A 472 -19.70 6.05 -7.14
N LYS A 473 -19.90 7.07 -7.99
CA LYS A 473 -19.21 7.21 -9.27
C LYS A 473 -18.28 8.44 -9.31
N PRO A 474 -17.14 8.32 -10.02
CA PRO A 474 -16.12 9.37 -10.06
C PRO A 474 -16.68 10.63 -10.73
N LEU A 475 -16.35 11.79 -10.18
CA LEU A 475 -16.76 13.09 -10.71
C LEU A 475 -15.55 14.02 -10.88
N PHE A 476 -14.97 14.50 -9.77
CA PHE A 476 -13.66 15.17 -9.74
C PHE A 476 -12.63 14.17 -9.27
N VAL A 477 -11.55 13.99 -10.01
CA VAL A 477 -10.71 12.81 -9.88
C VAL A 477 -9.24 13.18 -9.81
N ASP A 478 -8.47 12.25 -9.26
CA ASP A 478 -7.03 12.19 -9.48
C ASP A 478 -6.76 11.15 -10.58
N ILE A 479 -5.85 11.41 -11.51
CA ILE A 479 -5.62 10.54 -12.68
C ILE A 479 -5.02 9.19 -12.26
N GLY A 480 -4.20 9.18 -11.20
CA GLY A 480 -3.39 8.03 -10.80
C GLY A 480 -2.10 7.92 -11.62
N VAL A 481 -1.50 6.73 -11.60
CA VAL A 481 -0.16 6.49 -12.16
C VAL A 481 -0.17 5.60 -13.40
N GLU A 482 0.70 5.92 -14.37
CA GLU A 482 0.95 5.09 -15.55
C GLU A 482 1.67 3.78 -15.20
N THR A 483 1.84 2.91 -16.20
CA THR A 483 2.71 1.73 -16.08
C THR A 483 4.12 2.17 -15.67
N TYR A 484 4.67 1.54 -14.63
CA TYR A 484 5.97 1.92 -14.11
C TYR A 484 7.07 1.77 -15.17
N SER A 485 7.91 2.80 -15.24
CA SER A 485 9.07 2.84 -16.13
C SER A 485 10.31 3.22 -15.33
N LYS A 486 11.49 3.23 -15.98
CA LYS A 486 12.72 3.74 -15.38
C LYS A 486 12.57 5.17 -14.82
N LYS A 487 11.71 6.00 -15.42
CA LYS A 487 11.45 7.37 -14.94
C LYS A 487 10.76 7.38 -13.58
N THR A 488 9.85 6.44 -13.33
CA THR A 488 9.03 6.38 -12.10
C THR A 488 9.87 6.32 -10.82
N PHE A 489 11.00 5.60 -10.87
CA PHE A 489 11.89 5.39 -9.73
C PHE A 489 13.18 6.21 -9.80
N GLY A 490 13.28 7.12 -10.78
CA GLY A 490 14.46 7.91 -11.06
C GLY A 490 14.22 9.41 -10.86
N PRO A 491 15.27 10.24 -11.05
CA PRO A 491 15.17 11.71 -10.92
C PRO A 491 14.26 12.36 -11.98
N GLU A 492 13.79 11.59 -12.97
CA GLU A 492 12.87 12.06 -14.01
C GLU A 492 11.39 11.81 -13.68
N ARG A 493 11.07 11.37 -12.45
CA ARG A 493 9.69 11.06 -12.01
C ARG A 493 8.72 12.19 -12.32
N TYR A 494 9.04 13.41 -11.92
CA TYR A 494 8.16 14.59 -12.10
C TYR A 494 8.19 15.17 -13.53
N LYS A 495 8.85 14.51 -14.48
CA LYS A 495 8.64 14.74 -15.93
C LYS A 495 7.48 13.91 -16.48
N ILE A 496 7.01 12.91 -15.75
CA ILE A 496 5.80 12.15 -16.09
C ILE A 496 4.62 13.08 -15.83
N TRP A 497 3.78 13.28 -16.84
CA TRP A 497 2.71 14.27 -16.81
C TRP A 497 1.72 14.02 -15.66
N THR A 498 1.38 12.77 -15.36
CA THR A 498 0.49 12.43 -14.23
C THR A 498 1.08 12.70 -12.84
N MET A 499 2.37 13.03 -12.73
CA MET A 499 3.01 13.40 -11.46
C MET A 499 3.07 14.92 -11.24
N GLN A 500 2.64 15.72 -12.21
CA GLN A 500 2.77 17.17 -12.22
C GLN A 500 1.48 17.84 -11.73
N SER A 501 1.59 18.89 -10.91
CA SER A 501 0.44 19.57 -10.27
C SER A 501 -0.65 20.03 -11.24
N ASP A 502 -0.29 20.36 -12.47
CA ASP A 502 -1.23 20.85 -13.50
C ASP A 502 -2.23 19.77 -13.96
N TYR A 503 -1.96 18.51 -13.65
CA TYR A 503 -2.83 17.37 -13.92
C TYR A 503 -3.51 16.84 -12.64
N HIS A 504 -3.57 17.67 -11.60
CA HIS A 504 -4.36 17.46 -10.39
C HIS A 504 -5.34 18.63 -10.18
N ASN A 505 -6.20 18.54 -9.17
CA ASN A 505 -7.21 19.57 -8.87
C ASN A 505 -6.61 20.78 -8.13
N LEU A 506 -5.64 21.46 -8.75
CA LEU A 506 -4.76 22.45 -8.13
C LEU A 506 -4.59 23.72 -8.97
N PRO A 507 -4.24 24.85 -8.33
CA PRO A 507 -3.90 26.06 -9.07
C PRO A 507 -2.48 25.97 -9.67
N MET A 508 -2.27 26.65 -10.79
CA MET A 508 -0.97 27.17 -11.18
C MET A 508 -0.93 28.64 -10.75
N ILE A 509 0.12 29.06 -10.06
CA ILE A 509 0.22 30.42 -9.48
C ILE A 509 1.29 31.21 -10.22
N ASN A 510 0.93 32.35 -10.81
CA ASN A 510 1.85 33.20 -11.58
C ASN A 510 2.60 32.43 -12.70
N GLY A 511 1.96 31.43 -13.29
CA GLY A 511 2.59 30.55 -14.29
C GLY A 511 3.49 29.44 -13.74
N PHE A 512 3.50 29.18 -12.44
CA PHE A 512 4.31 28.13 -11.81
C PHE A 512 3.46 27.02 -11.19
N ALA A 513 3.79 25.79 -11.57
CA ALA A 513 3.33 24.54 -10.96
C ALA A 513 4.00 24.31 -9.58
N GLN A 514 3.49 23.34 -8.82
CA GLN A 514 4.21 22.82 -7.66
C GLN A 514 5.45 22.03 -8.09
N VAL A 515 6.42 21.95 -7.19
CA VAL A 515 7.71 21.29 -7.42
C VAL A 515 7.99 20.26 -6.32
N ASP A 516 8.83 19.29 -6.63
CA ASP A 516 9.20 18.19 -5.74
C ASP A 516 10.23 18.59 -4.67
N GLY A 517 10.18 17.89 -3.55
CA GLY A 517 11.07 18.02 -2.42
C GLY A 517 10.34 18.27 -1.10
N LYS A 518 10.89 17.75 0.00
CA LYS A 518 10.31 17.79 1.35
C LYS A 518 9.94 19.18 1.87
N LYS A 519 10.60 20.23 1.38
CA LYS A 519 10.32 21.63 1.75
C LYS A 519 9.04 22.16 1.11
N PHE A 520 8.58 21.56 0.01
CA PHE A 520 7.39 21.96 -0.71
C PHE A 520 6.18 21.26 -0.11
N LYS A 521 5.51 21.98 0.80
CA LYS A 521 4.51 21.40 1.69
C LYS A 521 3.37 22.37 2.02
N ALA A 522 2.27 21.81 2.49
CA ALA A 522 1.19 22.59 3.08
C ALA A 522 1.60 23.16 4.45
N SER A 523 0.94 24.25 4.84
CA SER A 523 0.95 24.75 6.22
C SER A 523 -0.48 25.08 6.67
N GLU A 524 -0.67 25.37 7.96
CA GLU A 524 -1.98 25.79 8.51
C GLU A 524 -3.10 24.80 8.17
N VAL A 525 -2.80 23.50 8.30
CA VAL A 525 -3.73 22.44 7.95
C VAL A 525 -4.73 22.22 9.07
N HIS A 526 -6.02 22.33 8.75
CA HIS A 526 -7.10 22.22 9.70
C HIS A 526 -8.21 21.33 9.17
N PHE A 527 -8.74 20.48 10.06
CA PHE A 527 -9.88 19.62 9.79
C PHE A 527 -10.96 19.83 10.86
N LEU A 528 -12.21 19.97 10.42
CA LEU A 528 -13.37 20.07 11.29
C LEU A 528 -14.51 19.21 10.74
N ASN A 529 -15.14 18.44 11.62
CA ASN A 529 -16.27 17.58 11.27
C ASN A 529 -17.43 17.82 12.25
N SER A 530 -18.62 18.03 11.72
CA SER A 530 -19.87 18.18 12.48
C SER A 530 -21.00 17.42 11.81
N LYS A 531 -22.16 17.31 12.46
CA LYS A 531 -23.34 16.64 11.85
C LYS A 531 -23.76 17.25 10.51
N SER A 532 -23.57 18.57 10.33
CA SER A 532 -24.03 19.29 9.13
C SER A 532 -22.96 19.50 8.06
N GLN A 533 -21.68 19.35 8.38
CA GLN A 533 -20.60 19.57 7.40
C GLN A 533 -19.27 18.94 7.80
N LEU A 534 -18.41 18.77 6.80
CA LEU A 534 -16.97 18.52 6.94
C LEU A 534 -16.23 19.70 6.30
N ARG A 535 -15.19 20.20 6.96
CA ARG A 535 -14.34 21.28 6.47
C ARG A 535 -12.87 20.89 6.57
N PHE A 536 -12.14 21.03 5.47
CA PHE A 536 -10.69 20.85 5.38
C PHE A 536 -10.06 22.10 4.78
N SER A 537 -9.04 22.67 5.42
CA SER A 537 -8.37 23.88 4.93
C SER A 537 -6.87 23.82 5.12
N LEU A 538 -6.13 24.45 4.22
CA LEU A 538 -4.68 24.49 4.21
C LEU A 538 -4.14 25.68 3.40
N ASN A 539 -2.95 26.13 3.74
CA ASN A 539 -2.19 27.11 2.98
C ASN A 539 -1.24 26.39 2.01
N LEU A 540 -1.42 26.61 0.71
CA LEU A 540 -0.68 25.95 -0.36
C LEU A 540 0.62 26.68 -0.74
N ALA A 541 0.85 27.91 -0.27
CA ALA A 541 1.96 28.74 -0.74
C ALA A 541 3.33 28.05 -0.59
N GLY A 542 3.51 27.25 0.46
CA GLY A 542 4.74 26.49 0.70
C GLY A 542 5.03 25.38 -0.33
N ALA A 543 4.04 24.91 -1.09
CA ALA A 543 4.21 23.88 -2.11
C ALA A 543 4.69 24.43 -3.48
N TYR A 544 4.70 25.75 -3.65
CA TYR A 544 5.12 26.42 -4.89
C TYR A 544 6.54 26.98 -4.76
N PRO A 545 7.29 27.09 -5.89
CA PRO A 545 8.59 27.72 -5.87
C PRO A 545 8.49 29.21 -5.54
N GLU A 546 9.56 29.79 -5.00
CA GLU A 546 9.62 31.23 -4.69
C GLU A 546 9.32 32.13 -5.90
N ALA A 547 9.65 31.65 -7.12
CA ALA A 547 9.35 32.33 -8.37
C ALA A 547 7.84 32.56 -8.59
N ALA A 548 6.97 31.72 -8.00
CA ALA A 548 5.52 31.91 -8.01
C ALA A 548 5.08 33.17 -7.23
N SER A 549 5.96 33.78 -6.44
CA SER A 549 5.69 35.01 -5.68
C SER A 549 4.43 34.94 -4.81
N CYS A 550 4.09 33.74 -4.32
CA CYS A 550 2.91 33.53 -3.49
C CYS A 550 3.23 33.86 -2.03
N LYS A 551 2.43 34.74 -1.39
CA LYS A 551 2.55 35.01 0.06
C LYS A 551 1.66 34.05 0.84
N SER A 552 0.42 33.86 0.42
CA SER A 552 -0.52 32.90 0.99
C SER A 552 -1.48 32.42 -0.09
N TRP A 553 -1.88 31.15 0.00
CA TRP A 553 -2.94 30.58 -0.82
C TRP A 553 -3.77 29.62 0.03
N ASN A 554 -4.75 30.16 0.74
CA ASN A 554 -5.57 29.41 1.68
C ASN A 554 -6.74 28.77 0.94
N ARG A 555 -6.63 27.46 0.69
CA ARG A 555 -7.71 26.66 0.12
C ARG A 555 -8.56 26.06 1.24
N THR A 556 -9.88 26.15 1.12
CA THR A 556 -10.86 25.52 2.01
C THR A 556 -11.85 24.71 1.19
N TYR A 557 -12.05 23.47 1.59
CA TYR A 557 -13.13 22.59 1.16
C TYR A 557 -14.19 22.50 2.25
N THR A 558 -15.46 22.72 1.91
CA THR A 558 -16.59 22.51 2.82
C THR A 558 -17.62 21.59 2.17
N LEU A 559 -17.68 20.35 2.64
CA LEU A 559 -18.71 19.38 2.25
C LEU A 559 -19.93 19.55 3.16
N LYS A 560 -21.06 20.00 2.61
CA LYS A 560 -22.32 20.15 3.33
C LYS A 560 -23.10 18.83 3.32
N ARG A 561 -23.48 18.37 4.52
CA ARG A 561 -24.39 17.23 4.73
C ARG A 561 -25.82 17.74 4.78
N ALA A 562 -26.35 18.12 3.63
CA ALA A 562 -27.72 18.59 3.46
C ALA A 562 -28.52 17.59 2.61
N SER A 563 -29.83 17.83 2.45
CA SER A 563 -30.69 17.02 1.57
C SER A 563 -30.28 17.06 0.10
N LYS A 564 -29.53 18.10 -0.31
CA LYS A 564 -28.75 18.14 -1.54
C LYS A 564 -27.29 18.22 -1.16
N SER A 565 -26.50 17.26 -1.62
CA SER A 565 -25.06 17.26 -1.35
C SER A 565 -24.42 18.48 -2.03
N GLU A 566 -23.58 19.21 -1.30
CA GLU A 566 -22.86 20.37 -1.83
C GLU A 566 -21.40 20.33 -1.37
N LEU A 567 -20.46 20.57 -2.28
CA LEU A 567 -19.07 20.86 -1.98
C LEU A 567 -18.77 22.31 -2.36
N ILE A 568 -18.28 23.09 -1.40
CA ILE A 568 -17.81 24.46 -1.62
C ILE A 568 -16.28 24.46 -1.58
N ILE A 569 -15.66 25.07 -2.58
CA ILE A 569 -14.20 25.28 -2.66
C ILE A 569 -13.94 26.78 -2.60
N GLU A 570 -13.16 27.22 -1.63
CA GLU A 570 -12.79 28.62 -1.46
C GLU A 570 -11.27 28.76 -1.47
N ASP A 571 -10.75 29.57 -2.39
CA ASP A 571 -9.35 30.00 -2.39
C ASP A 571 -9.28 31.45 -1.97
N GLN A 572 -8.56 31.75 -0.90
CA GLN A 572 -8.22 33.11 -0.50
C GLN A 572 -6.70 33.28 -0.59
N PHE A 573 -6.24 34.16 -1.47
CA PHE A 573 -4.82 34.29 -1.77
C PHE A 573 -4.32 35.73 -1.71
N GLU A 574 -3.02 35.85 -1.48
CA GLU A 574 -2.24 37.08 -1.57
C GLU A 574 -0.90 36.74 -2.24
N LEU A 575 -0.55 37.50 -3.28
CA LEU A 575 0.73 37.43 -3.97
C LEU A 575 1.64 38.53 -3.44
N LYS A 576 2.93 38.25 -3.34
CA LYS A 576 3.96 39.28 -3.11
C LYS A 576 4.07 40.21 -4.32
N GLU A 577 3.91 39.65 -5.52
CA GLU A 577 3.95 40.36 -6.79
C GLU A 577 3.16 39.57 -7.85
N TYR A 578 2.40 40.27 -8.70
CA TYR A 578 1.78 39.66 -9.87
C TYR A 578 2.82 39.52 -10.99
N LYS A 579 3.12 38.27 -11.39
CA LYS A 579 4.11 37.96 -12.43
C LYS A 579 3.51 37.27 -13.66
N GLY A 580 2.30 36.72 -13.53
CA GLY A 580 1.61 36.04 -14.61
C GLY A 580 0.20 35.65 -14.22
N GLU A 581 -0.52 35.04 -15.15
CA GLU A 581 -1.86 34.51 -14.88
C GLU A 581 -1.79 33.36 -13.87
N SER A 582 -2.82 33.27 -13.02
CA SER A 582 -3.07 32.05 -12.26
C SER A 582 -4.19 31.28 -12.93
N ILE A 583 -4.09 29.94 -12.86
CA ILE A 583 -5.00 29.02 -13.54
C ILE A 583 -5.49 28.00 -12.51
N GLN A 584 -6.79 27.73 -12.48
CA GLN A 584 -7.35 26.61 -11.73
C GLN A 584 -7.53 25.40 -12.64
N HIS A 585 -6.95 24.27 -12.25
CA HIS A 585 -7.17 22.99 -12.90
C HIS A 585 -8.18 22.16 -12.11
N PHE A 586 -9.14 21.58 -12.82
CA PHE A 586 -10.02 20.54 -12.29
C PHE A 586 -10.08 19.38 -13.26
N ILE A 587 -9.73 18.18 -12.78
CA ILE A 587 -9.78 16.95 -13.55
C ILE A 587 -11.10 16.25 -13.28
N VAL A 588 -11.83 15.93 -14.34
CA VAL A 588 -13.18 15.35 -14.25
C VAL A 588 -13.33 14.15 -15.16
N ALA A 589 -14.15 13.20 -14.71
CA ALA A 589 -14.34 11.93 -15.40
C ALA A 589 -15.34 12.00 -16.57
N GLN A 590 -16.23 13.00 -16.57
CA GLN A 590 -17.25 13.21 -17.59
C GLN A 590 -16.96 14.46 -18.43
N LEU A 591 -17.41 14.44 -19.69
CA LEU A 591 -17.33 15.60 -20.57
C LEU A 591 -18.06 16.79 -19.93
N PRO A 592 -17.37 17.91 -19.65
CA PRO A 592 -18.02 19.09 -19.11
C PRO A 592 -18.92 19.76 -20.14
N ILE A 593 -20.16 20.05 -19.76
CA ILE A 593 -21.13 20.77 -20.59
C ILE A 593 -21.22 22.20 -20.06
N LEU A 594 -20.69 23.17 -20.80
CA LEU A 594 -20.83 24.58 -20.46
C LEU A 594 -22.27 25.02 -20.78
N GLU A 595 -23.14 25.05 -19.77
CA GLU A 595 -24.55 25.44 -19.96
C GLU A 595 -24.69 26.95 -20.21
N LYS A 596 -23.92 27.75 -19.47
CA LYS A 596 -23.78 29.19 -19.61
C LYS A 596 -22.52 29.65 -18.87
N GLU A 597 -22.15 30.92 -19.02
CA GLU A 597 -21.12 31.50 -18.16
C GLU A 597 -21.47 31.28 -16.67
N GLY A 598 -20.43 30.96 -15.89
CA GLY A 598 -20.54 30.68 -14.47
C GLY A 598 -21.13 29.31 -14.11
N LYS A 599 -21.51 28.48 -15.09
CA LYS A 599 -22.11 27.16 -14.82
C LYS A 599 -21.70 26.07 -15.81
N ILE A 600 -21.04 25.05 -15.29
CA ILE A 600 -20.71 23.80 -15.98
C ILE A 600 -21.58 22.67 -15.43
N LYS A 601 -22.10 21.80 -16.28
CA LYS A 601 -22.79 20.58 -15.89
C LYS A 601 -21.92 19.37 -16.16
N LEU A 602 -21.82 18.49 -15.18
CA LEU A 602 -21.19 17.18 -15.32
C LEU A 602 -22.31 16.14 -15.24
N LYS A 603 -22.42 15.28 -16.26
CA LYS A 603 -23.47 14.27 -16.38
C LYS A 603 -22.84 12.93 -16.73
N ASP A 604 -23.17 11.91 -15.97
CA ASP A 604 -22.71 10.55 -16.24
C ASP A 604 -23.61 9.82 -17.26
N LYS A 605 -23.17 8.62 -17.67
CA LYS A 605 -23.90 7.80 -18.63
C LYS A 605 -25.27 7.31 -18.10
N ALA A 606 -25.44 7.23 -16.78
CA ALA A 606 -26.70 6.85 -16.13
C ALA A 606 -27.65 8.04 -15.93
N GLY A 607 -27.26 9.24 -16.34
CA GLY A 607 -28.07 10.45 -16.23
C GLY A 607 -27.97 11.17 -14.89
N ARG A 608 -27.14 10.70 -13.95
CA ARG A 608 -26.80 11.47 -12.74
C ARG A 608 -26.05 12.72 -13.15
N SER A 609 -26.32 13.83 -12.47
CA SER A 609 -25.65 15.07 -12.79
C SER A 609 -25.45 15.98 -11.60
N VAL A 610 -24.43 16.81 -11.71
CA VAL A 610 -24.15 17.89 -10.78
C VAL A 610 -23.98 19.19 -11.54
N SER A 611 -24.22 20.30 -10.86
CA SER A 611 -23.91 21.64 -11.36
C SER A 611 -22.64 22.15 -10.68
N PHE A 612 -21.66 22.59 -11.47
CA PHE A 612 -20.41 23.21 -11.04
C PHE A 612 -20.43 24.70 -11.35
N TYR A 613 -20.52 25.53 -10.32
CA TYR A 613 -20.58 26.98 -10.40
C TYR A 613 -19.21 27.60 -10.11
N TYR A 614 -18.86 28.63 -10.91
CA TYR A 614 -17.62 29.38 -10.80
C TYR A 614 -17.88 30.88 -11.01
N PRO A 615 -17.00 31.78 -10.53
CA PRO A 615 -17.21 33.23 -10.68
C PRO A 615 -16.88 33.67 -12.11
N GLU A 616 -17.91 33.83 -12.94
CA GLU A 616 -17.79 34.13 -14.37
C GLU A 616 -17.02 35.42 -14.68
N ASP A 617 -17.15 36.44 -13.82
CA ASP A 617 -16.42 37.71 -13.95
C ASP A 617 -14.91 37.61 -13.72
N LEU A 618 -14.44 36.48 -13.17
CA LEU A 618 -13.05 36.25 -12.82
C LEU A 618 -12.36 35.27 -13.76
N PHE A 619 -13.09 34.32 -14.37
CA PHE A 619 -12.47 33.23 -15.12
C PHE A 619 -12.95 33.12 -16.56
N SER A 620 -12.00 32.90 -17.48
CA SER A 620 -12.27 32.25 -18.77
C SER A 620 -12.09 30.75 -18.63
N VAL A 621 -12.98 29.96 -19.25
CA VAL A 621 -12.97 28.50 -19.15
C VAL A 621 -12.57 27.87 -20.47
N LYS A 622 -11.64 26.93 -20.41
CA LYS A 622 -11.31 26.00 -21.50
C LYS A 622 -11.47 24.57 -21.01
N ILE A 623 -11.93 23.69 -21.89
CA ILE A 623 -12.01 22.25 -21.65
C ILE A 623 -10.94 21.59 -22.53
N GLU A 624 -10.16 20.70 -21.94
CA GLU A 624 -9.17 19.88 -22.62
C GLU A 624 -9.50 18.40 -22.43
N GLU A 625 -9.32 17.61 -23.48
CA GLU A 625 -9.38 16.15 -23.39
C GLU A 625 -8.01 15.59 -22.99
N LEU A 626 -8.00 14.73 -21.98
CA LEU A 626 -6.84 13.97 -21.55
C LEU A 626 -6.98 12.54 -22.05
N ILE A 627 -6.36 12.23 -23.18
CA ILE A 627 -6.44 10.90 -23.80
C ILE A 627 -5.55 9.91 -23.01
N LEU A 628 -6.16 8.83 -22.52
CA LEU A 628 -5.48 7.76 -21.81
C LEU A 628 -5.04 6.68 -22.81
N THR A 629 -3.73 6.49 -22.93
CA THR A 629 -3.15 5.46 -23.81
C THR A 629 -2.38 4.38 -23.05
N ASP A 630 -1.97 4.68 -21.82
CA ASP A 630 -1.27 3.73 -20.95
C ASP A 630 -2.18 2.58 -20.51
N LYS A 631 -1.65 1.35 -20.54
CA LYS A 631 -2.42 0.14 -20.24
C LYS A 631 -2.93 0.10 -18.80
N ARG A 632 -2.14 0.57 -17.82
CA ARG A 632 -2.54 0.60 -16.41
C ARG A 632 -3.67 1.61 -16.21
N LEU A 633 -3.54 2.81 -16.79
CA LEU A 633 -4.61 3.82 -16.74
C LEU A 633 -5.89 3.33 -17.40
N LEU A 634 -5.81 2.74 -18.60
CA LEU A 634 -6.97 2.18 -19.32
C LEU A 634 -7.67 1.09 -18.49
N SER A 635 -6.90 0.18 -17.89
CA SER A 635 -7.44 -0.87 -17.02
C SER A 635 -8.10 -0.30 -15.76
N SER A 636 -7.50 0.73 -15.17
CA SER A 636 -8.01 1.35 -13.94
C SER A 636 -9.28 2.18 -14.19
N TRP A 637 -9.30 2.97 -15.25
CA TRP A 637 -10.40 3.88 -15.57
C TRP A 637 -11.57 3.21 -16.29
N LYS A 638 -11.29 2.13 -17.05
CA LYS A 638 -12.28 1.50 -17.95
C LYS A 638 -12.91 2.51 -18.93
N GLN A 639 -12.16 3.55 -19.29
CA GLN A 639 -12.46 4.55 -20.30
C GLN A 639 -11.15 5.11 -20.87
N ASP A 640 -11.20 5.70 -22.06
CA ASP A 640 -10.03 6.13 -22.84
C ASP A 640 -9.70 7.62 -22.70
N ARG A 641 -10.49 8.36 -21.91
CA ARG A 641 -10.26 9.79 -21.70
C ARG A 641 -10.79 10.29 -20.36
N LEU A 642 -10.12 11.32 -19.87
CA LEU A 642 -10.59 12.22 -18.82
C LEU A 642 -10.65 13.64 -19.41
N TYR A 643 -11.10 14.61 -18.63
CA TYR A 643 -11.15 16.00 -19.06
C TYR A 643 -10.52 16.91 -18.02
N ARG A 644 -9.84 17.96 -18.47
CA ARG A 644 -9.32 19.03 -17.63
C ARG A 644 -10.10 20.30 -17.91
N ILE A 645 -10.76 20.83 -16.89
CA ILE A 645 -11.32 22.18 -16.89
C ILE A 645 -10.20 23.13 -16.48
N ILE A 646 -9.88 24.07 -17.36
CA ILE A 646 -8.84 25.08 -17.19
C ILE A 646 -9.54 26.42 -17.00
N MET A 647 -9.41 27.02 -15.82
CA MET A 647 -9.98 28.33 -15.53
C MET A 647 -8.86 29.35 -15.36
N THR A 648 -8.69 30.23 -16.35
CA THR A 648 -7.65 31.28 -16.35
C THR A 648 -8.21 32.59 -15.85
N ASP A 649 -7.48 33.27 -14.96
CA ASP A 649 -7.86 34.59 -14.46
C ASP A 649 -7.98 35.63 -15.59
N LYS A 650 -9.13 36.29 -15.70
CA LYS A 650 -9.37 37.40 -16.63
C LYS A 650 -8.72 38.71 -16.16
N LYS A 651 -8.30 38.79 -14.90
CA LYS A 651 -7.90 40.04 -14.22
C LYS A 651 -6.53 39.89 -13.57
N LYS A 652 -5.76 40.98 -13.55
CA LYS A 652 -4.51 41.07 -12.79
C LYS A 652 -4.81 41.27 -11.31
N LEU A 653 -4.80 40.18 -10.54
CA LEU A 653 -5.19 40.17 -9.14
C LEU A 653 -3.97 39.83 -8.27
N SER A 654 -3.63 40.73 -7.34
CA SER A 654 -2.58 40.46 -6.34
C SER A 654 -3.15 39.87 -5.05
N ALA A 655 -4.46 40.00 -4.80
CA ALA A 655 -5.17 39.31 -3.75
C ALA A 655 -6.65 39.19 -4.15
N ASN A 656 -7.27 38.04 -3.91
CA ASN A 656 -8.70 37.87 -4.12
C ASN A 656 -9.23 36.64 -3.35
N LYS A 657 -10.53 36.44 -3.44
CA LYS A 657 -11.23 35.24 -3.00
C LYS A 657 -11.97 34.61 -4.17
N TYR A 658 -11.66 33.36 -4.48
CA TYR A 658 -12.42 32.54 -5.41
C TYR A 658 -13.38 31.63 -4.63
N LYS A 659 -14.59 31.46 -5.16
CA LYS A 659 -15.59 30.54 -4.61
C LYS A 659 -16.18 29.71 -5.72
N PHE A 660 -15.99 28.40 -5.63
CA PHE A 660 -16.60 27.41 -6.50
C PHE A 660 -17.60 26.58 -5.72
N GLN A 661 -18.68 26.15 -6.37
CA GLN A 661 -19.73 25.33 -5.75
C GLN A 661 -20.10 24.17 -6.65
N ILE A 662 -20.09 22.96 -6.10
CA ILE A 662 -20.53 21.75 -6.77
C ILE A 662 -21.79 21.27 -6.05
N VAL A 663 -22.92 21.25 -6.76
CA VAL A 663 -24.23 20.97 -6.18
C VAL A 663 -24.86 19.79 -6.91
N GLU A 664 -25.34 18.82 -6.13
CA GLU A 664 -26.14 17.71 -6.63
C GLU A 664 -27.43 18.19 -7.31
N ASN A 665 -27.67 17.72 -8.54
CA ASN A 665 -28.96 17.90 -9.19
C ASN A 665 -29.83 16.68 -8.85
N LEU A 666 -30.98 16.90 -8.21
CA LEU A 666 -31.95 15.83 -7.98
C LEU A 666 -32.46 15.32 -9.34
N GLN A 667 -32.50 14.00 -9.51
CA GLN A 667 -33.22 13.40 -10.63
C GLN A 667 -34.72 13.61 -10.39
N ASN A 668 -35.40 14.20 -11.38
CA ASN A 668 -36.86 14.31 -11.38
C ASN A 668 -37.51 12.96 -11.69
#